data_AF-A0A4R5DQ10-F1
#
_entry.id   AF-A0A4R5DQ10-F1
#
_cell.length_a   1.000
_cell.length_b   1.000
_cell.length_c   1.000
_cell.angle_alpha   90.00
_cell.angle_beta   90.00
_cell.angle_gamma   90.00
#
_symmetry.space_group_name_H-M   'P 1'
#
loop_
_entity.id
_entity.type
_entity.pdbx_description
1 polymer ?
#
loop_
_entity_poly.entity_id
_entity_poly.type
_entity_poly.pdbx_seq_one_letter_code
_entity_poly.pdbx_strand_id
1 'polypeptide(L)'
;MLPDRNTIKLLRLPFFFFLMPLFLFALSQAHTISVSKAVWSFVIIHFLIYPASNGYNSYVDRDEDSIGGLEKPPLPTKSLFYTTIFLDVTAILLAAFLVSMLFAGCLLLYIAASRAYSSRQIRLKKYALAGFLVVVIFQGAFTYYMSVAGITGQALTLSRENIYVLLGCTFQIAGAYPLTQIYQHQQDLKDGVTTLSYKLGYTGTFVFTAVMFLFCNIFYYLYFSARDLGTVFYIIQLFFVPIVVYFGYWFLLVRRNVRNANFRNTMRMNWIAALCMNSCFTVLIFINHFPLSYITAIETAVPDHCFSQQSLASFYINSTDDLISKRKIRIVAGKTGIDTRYSVISDFDKSKEEYEFFSKTTSLIPEPTLTERMRLYQRHVTKLSQKAIERIPEFEKIKSSVTHLITVTCTGLFAPGLDIELMRALKLKPSVQRSSVNFMGCNAAIIALKNADAICKSQPDANVLVVCTELCTIHFQKRYNDDYILSNLLFADGAAAVMVSSQPTGSYANQIKIDRFDSLILHNGYDDMAWQLSETGFIMNLTSYVPDLIRENMVPMLKSIRLDPEHIRHWAIHPGGKRILDDFAAALELDRCKLAPAYAVLKNYGNMSSPTVLFVLKDVLEKVKPEHKGSRAFTAAFGPGLSIETMQLLYV
;
A
#
# COMPACT_ATOMS: atom_id res chain seq x y z
N MET A 1 -45.33 17.78 10.20
CA MET A 1 -45.27 19.25 10.25
C MET A 1 -43.83 19.64 9.96
N LEU A 2 -43.57 20.45 8.92
CA LEU A 2 -42.21 20.92 8.64
C LEU A 2 -41.73 21.82 9.80
N PRO A 3 -40.46 21.72 10.23
CA PRO A 3 -39.95 22.53 11.32
C PRO A 3 -40.01 24.02 10.96
N ASP A 4 -40.46 24.84 11.91
CA ASP A 4 -40.53 26.29 11.72
C ASP A 4 -39.13 26.92 11.57
N ARG A 5 -39.07 28.15 11.04
CA ARG A 5 -37.80 28.84 10.75
C ARG A 5 -36.92 29.03 12.00
N ASN A 6 -37.50 29.22 13.18
CA ASN A 6 -36.74 29.36 14.42
C ASN A 6 -36.19 28.01 14.86
N THR A 7 -36.97 26.94 14.72
CA THR A 7 -36.50 25.56 14.93
C THR A 7 -35.26 25.27 14.08
N ILE A 8 -35.30 25.55 12.77
CA ILE A 8 -34.16 25.30 11.87
C ILE A 8 -32.90 26.08 12.29
N LYS A 9 -33.05 27.34 12.71
CA LYS A 9 -31.93 28.15 13.20
C LYS A 9 -31.31 27.55 14.47
N LEU A 10 -32.14 27.13 15.43
CA LEU A 10 -31.69 26.62 16.73
C LEU A 10 -31.07 25.21 16.67
N LEU A 11 -31.36 24.44 15.61
CA LEU A 11 -30.61 23.21 15.30
C LEU A 11 -29.14 23.49 14.94
N ARG A 12 -28.81 24.72 14.54
CA ARG A 12 -27.44 25.17 14.25
C ARG A 12 -26.71 24.24 13.29
N LEU A 13 -27.34 23.90 12.16
CA LEU A 13 -26.76 22.97 11.17
C LEU A 13 -25.29 23.31 10.82
N PRO A 14 -24.90 24.57 10.49
CA PRO A 14 -23.50 24.87 10.16
C PRO A 14 -22.48 24.56 11.27
N PHE A 15 -22.94 24.39 12.52
CA PHE A 15 -22.09 24.07 13.65
C PHE A 15 -21.45 22.68 13.56
N PHE A 16 -21.95 21.79 12.69
CA PHE A 16 -21.31 20.49 12.45
C PHE A 16 -19.85 20.66 12.00
N PHE A 17 -19.52 21.75 11.30
CA PHE A 17 -18.15 21.99 10.80
C PHE A 17 -17.13 22.08 11.94
N PHE A 18 -17.53 22.60 13.11
CA PHE A 18 -16.67 22.68 14.29
C PHE A 18 -16.51 21.34 15.02
N LEU A 19 -17.44 20.40 14.80
CA LEU A 19 -17.50 19.10 15.48
C LEU A 19 -16.98 17.95 14.60
N MET A 20 -16.78 18.21 13.31
CA MET A 20 -16.23 17.29 12.32
C MET A 20 -14.79 16.80 12.56
N PRO A 21 -13.86 17.57 13.17
CA PRO A 21 -12.45 17.18 13.26
C PRO A 21 -12.21 15.79 13.87
N LEU A 22 -12.90 15.43 14.97
CA LEU A 22 -12.69 14.14 15.63
C LEU A 22 -13.14 12.96 14.76
N PHE A 23 -14.21 13.13 13.98
CA PHE A 23 -14.66 12.10 13.05
C PHE A 23 -13.66 11.92 11.90
N LEU A 24 -13.19 13.03 11.30
CA LEU A 24 -12.16 12.96 10.25
C LEU A 24 -10.85 12.38 10.78
N PHE A 25 -10.50 12.69 12.02
CA PHE A 25 -9.34 12.09 12.66
C PHE A 25 -9.54 10.58 12.83
N ALA A 26 -10.67 10.13 13.37
CA ALA A 26 -10.99 8.70 13.46
C ALA A 26 -10.94 8.01 12.09
N LEU A 27 -11.50 8.64 11.04
CA LEU A 27 -11.46 8.14 9.67
C LEU A 27 -10.03 8.05 9.13
N SER A 28 -9.18 9.04 9.41
CA SER A 28 -7.77 9.02 9.00
C SER A 28 -6.94 7.94 9.69
N GLN A 29 -7.39 7.42 10.83
CA GLN A 29 -6.66 6.43 11.63
C GLN A 29 -7.26 5.01 11.57
N ALA A 30 -8.45 4.84 10.99
CA ALA A 30 -9.14 3.56 10.92
C ALA A 30 -8.47 2.59 9.93
N HIS A 31 -7.98 1.43 10.38
CA HIS A 31 -7.32 0.45 9.51
C HIS A 31 -8.21 -0.15 8.41
N THR A 32 -9.51 -0.28 8.70
CA THR A 32 -10.49 -0.88 7.78
C THR A 32 -11.66 0.09 7.64
N ILE A 33 -11.93 0.55 6.41
CA ILE A 33 -13.02 1.50 6.15
C ILE A 33 -14.12 0.78 5.38
N SER A 34 -15.31 0.69 5.99
CA SER A 34 -16.51 0.37 5.24
C SER A 34 -17.11 1.67 4.73
N VAL A 35 -16.94 1.97 3.43
CA VAL A 35 -17.36 3.25 2.83
C VAL A 35 -18.82 3.57 3.13
N SER A 36 -19.72 2.60 2.97
CA SER A 36 -21.14 2.77 3.25
C SER A 36 -21.40 3.14 4.72
N LYS A 37 -20.78 2.41 5.67
CA LYS A 37 -20.95 2.67 7.10
C LYS A 37 -20.32 4.00 7.52
N ALA A 38 -19.17 4.36 6.96
CA ALA A 38 -18.50 5.64 7.19
C ALA A 38 -19.38 6.81 6.73
N VAL A 39 -20.01 6.72 5.56
CA VAL A 39 -20.94 7.74 5.06
C VAL A 39 -22.17 7.86 5.96
N TRP A 40 -22.81 6.74 6.31
CA TRP A 40 -24.00 6.77 7.16
C TRP A 40 -23.70 7.25 8.59
N SER A 41 -22.61 6.80 9.20
CA SER A 41 -22.19 7.28 10.53
C SER A 41 -21.87 8.77 10.51
N PHE A 42 -21.23 9.28 9.44
CA PHE A 42 -21.01 10.72 9.26
C PHE A 42 -22.34 11.48 9.21
N VAL A 43 -23.27 11.05 8.37
CA VAL A 43 -24.59 11.68 8.23
C VAL A 43 -25.34 11.69 9.57
N ILE A 44 -25.38 10.55 10.25
CA ILE A 44 -26.10 10.39 11.52
C ILE A 44 -25.52 11.32 12.60
N ILE A 45 -24.20 11.32 12.80
CA ILE A 45 -23.56 12.15 13.84
C ILE A 45 -23.76 13.64 13.54
N HIS A 46 -23.47 14.07 12.31
CA HIS A 46 -23.33 15.49 11.99
C HIS A 46 -24.65 16.18 11.62
N PHE A 47 -25.60 15.46 11.04
CA PHE A 47 -26.86 16.03 10.56
C PHE A 47 -28.08 15.65 11.41
N LEU A 48 -27.96 14.65 12.30
CA LEU A 48 -29.05 14.27 13.20
C LEU A 48 -28.67 14.54 14.67
N ILE A 49 -27.60 13.92 15.17
CA ILE A 49 -27.27 13.93 16.60
C ILE A 49 -26.78 15.29 17.09
N TYR A 50 -25.78 15.89 16.43
CA TYR A 50 -25.30 17.21 16.84
C TYR A 50 -26.39 18.28 16.74
N PRO A 51 -27.20 18.35 15.66
CA PRO A 51 -28.34 19.27 15.59
C PRO A 51 -29.39 19.03 16.67
N ALA A 52 -29.73 17.76 16.97
CA ALA A 52 -30.67 17.42 18.04
C ALA A 52 -30.15 17.85 19.42
N SER A 53 -28.87 17.59 19.71
CA SER A 53 -28.19 18.03 20.93
C SER A 53 -28.21 19.56 21.07
N ASN A 54 -27.85 20.27 20.00
CA ASN A 54 -27.86 21.73 19.95
C ASN A 54 -29.25 22.32 20.18
N GLY A 55 -30.27 21.75 19.51
CA GLY A 55 -31.65 22.19 19.62
C GLY A 55 -32.26 21.92 20.99
N TYR A 56 -31.94 20.78 21.60
CA TYR A 56 -32.41 20.48 22.95
C TYR A 56 -31.81 21.41 23.99
N ASN A 57 -30.50 21.65 23.90
CA ASN A 57 -29.82 22.61 24.75
C ASN A 57 -30.52 23.98 24.69
N SER A 58 -30.74 24.51 23.48
CA SER A 58 -31.46 25.77 23.30
C SER A 58 -32.91 25.74 23.78
N TYR A 59 -33.63 24.61 23.65
CA TYR A 59 -35.00 24.49 24.16
C TYR A 59 -35.09 24.57 25.69
N VAL A 60 -34.14 23.94 26.39
CA VAL A 60 -34.14 23.87 27.85
C VAL A 60 -33.63 25.17 28.49
N ASP A 61 -32.57 25.72 27.91
CA ASP A 61 -31.86 26.89 28.43
C ASP A 61 -32.57 28.20 28.06
N ARG A 62 -33.26 28.25 26.90
CA ARG A 62 -34.01 29.43 26.43
C ARG A 62 -33.14 30.70 26.41
N ASP A 63 -31.91 30.56 25.92
CA ASP A 63 -30.94 31.64 25.84
C ASP A 63 -31.45 32.82 25.01
N GLU A 64 -31.33 34.02 25.56
CA GLU A 64 -31.63 35.29 24.88
C GLU A 64 -30.37 36.01 24.38
N ASP A 65 -29.24 35.71 25.01
CA ASP A 65 -27.91 36.21 24.66
C ASP A 65 -27.20 35.26 23.67
N SER A 66 -26.06 35.67 23.12
CA SER A 66 -25.33 34.90 22.09
C SER A 66 -25.00 33.47 22.55
N ILE A 67 -25.16 32.50 21.65
CA ILE A 67 -24.81 31.09 21.84
C ILE A 67 -23.90 30.62 20.71
N GLY A 68 -23.18 29.51 20.91
CA GLY A 68 -22.26 28.98 19.89
C GLY A 68 -22.90 28.91 18.50
N GLY A 69 -22.36 29.66 17.54
CA GLY A 69 -22.85 29.75 16.16
C GLY A 69 -23.94 30.80 15.89
N LEU A 70 -24.58 31.39 16.90
CA LEU A 70 -25.64 32.39 16.75
C LEU A 70 -25.45 33.57 17.72
N GLU A 71 -25.18 34.76 17.19
CA GLU A 71 -25.02 35.98 18.01
C GLU A 71 -26.33 36.44 18.66
N LYS A 72 -27.48 36.16 18.01
CA LYS A 72 -28.82 36.49 18.49
C LYS A 72 -29.77 35.31 18.24
N PRO A 73 -29.88 34.35 19.18
CA PRO A 73 -30.76 33.19 19.01
C PRO A 73 -32.24 33.60 19.07
N PRO A 74 -33.13 33.01 18.25
CA PRO A 74 -34.56 33.16 18.43
C PRO A 74 -35.04 32.34 19.64
N LEU A 75 -36.19 32.69 20.22
CA LEU A 75 -36.78 31.90 21.31
C LEU A 75 -37.24 30.52 20.82
N PRO A 76 -37.00 29.46 21.61
CA PRO A 76 -37.36 28.09 21.23
C PRO A 76 -38.88 27.85 21.29
N THR A 77 -39.38 27.07 20.34
CA THR A 77 -40.79 26.64 20.28
C THR A 77 -40.93 25.19 20.76
N LYS A 78 -42.16 24.74 21.07
CA LYS A 78 -42.42 23.30 21.34
C LYS A 78 -42.05 22.41 20.15
N SER A 79 -42.12 22.95 18.93
CA SER A 79 -41.71 22.26 17.71
C SER A 79 -40.23 21.85 17.76
N LEU A 80 -39.35 22.68 18.33
CA LEU A 80 -37.93 22.36 18.49
C LEU A 80 -37.72 21.11 19.34
N PHE A 81 -38.42 20.99 20.47
CA PHE A 81 -38.32 19.82 21.34
C PHE A 81 -38.70 18.52 20.61
N TYR A 82 -39.87 18.49 19.96
CA TYR A 82 -40.30 17.32 19.20
C TYR A 82 -39.39 17.00 18.01
N THR A 83 -38.86 18.03 17.35
CA THR A 83 -37.87 17.86 16.28
C THR A 83 -36.61 17.18 16.81
N THR A 84 -36.12 17.56 17.99
CA THR A 84 -34.92 16.94 18.59
C THR A 84 -35.15 15.47 18.93
N ILE A 85 -36.34 15.10 19.41
CA ILE A 85 -36.69 13.69 19.68
C ILE A 85 -36.78 12.90 18.37
N PHE A 86 -37.43 13.48 17.35
CA PHE A 86 -37.53 12.85 16.04
C PHE A 86 -36.16 12.57 15.43
N LEU A 87 -35.24 13.53 15.51
CA LEU A 87 -33.87 13.36 15.03
C LEU A 87 -33.12 12.26 15.80
N ASP A 88 -33.22 12.23 17.13
CA ASP A 88 -32.58 11.18 17.96
C ASP A 88 -33.11 9.78 17.61
N VAL A 89 -34.44 9.60 17.54
CA VAL A 89 -35.07 8.32 17.20
C VAL A 89 -34.65 7.88 15.79
N THR A 90 -34.67 8.80 14.83
CA THR A 90 -34.24 8.53 13.45
C THR A 90 -32.77 8.12 13.42
N ALA A 91 -31.91 8.81 14.15
CA ALA A 91 -30.48 8.50 14.23
C ALA A 91 -30.22 7.09 14.77
N ILE A 92 -30.91 6.69 15.84
CA ILE A 92 -30.75 5.36 16.46
C ILE A 92 -31.24 4.26 15.50
N LEU A 93 -32.39 4.45 14.86
CA LEU A 93 -32.92 3.49 13.90
C LEU A 93 -31.98 3.33 12.70
N LEU A 94 -31.56 4.44 12.07
CA LEU A 94 -30.63 4.39 10.94
C LEU A 94 -29.29 3.76 11.35
N ALA A 95 -28.79 4.05 12.55
CA ALA A 95 -27.56 3.44 13.06
C ALA A 95 -27.67 1.92 13.21
N ALA A 96 -28.80 1.43 13.74
CA ALA A 96 -29.04 0.00 13.92
C ALA A 96 -29.15 -0.74 12.58
N PHE A 97 -29.85 -0.15 11.59
CA PHE A 97 -30.11 -0.80 10.31
C PHE A 97 -28.98 -0.64 9.28
N LEU A 98 -28.29 0.51 9.25
CA LEU A 98 -27.35 0.85 8.18
C LEU A 98 -25.88 0.81 8.61
N VAL A 99 -25.59 0.76 9.91
CA VAL A 99 -24.21 0.83 10.44
C VAL A 99 -23.87 -0.39 11.29
N SER A 100 -24.32 -0.42 12.55
CA SER A 100 -24.17 -1.57 13.48
C SER A 100 -24.94 -1.34 14.79
N MET A 101 -25.28 -2.45 15.47
CA MET A 101 -25.88 -2.38 16.82
C MET A 101 -24.94 -1.76 17.85
N LEU A 102 -23.63 -1.97 17.73
CA LEU A 102 -22.63 -1.35 18.61
C LEU A 102 -22.66 0.18 18.47
N PHE A 103 -22.66 0.68 17.24
CA PHE A 103 -22.72 2.11 16.97
C PHE A 103 -24.03 2.73 17.47
N ALA A 104 -25.17 2.06 17.27
CA ALA A 104 -26.46 2.48 17.81
C ALA A 104 -26.45 2.55 19.35
N GLY A 105 -25.84 1.57 20.02
CA GLY A 105 -25.64 1.58 21.46
C GLY A 105 -24.77 2.75 21.94
N CYS A 106 -23.70 3.07 21.20
CA CYS A 106 -22.87 4.23 21.49
C CYS A 106 -23.66 5.54 21.37
N LEU A 107 -24.48 5.68 20.33
CA LEU A 107 -25.34 6.85 20.13
C LEU A 107 -26.34 7.02 21.27
N LEU A 108 -26.97 5.93 21.73
CA LEU A 108 -27.88 5.97 22.88
C LEU A 108 -27.19 6.52 24.14
N LEU A 109 -25.97 6.06 24.43
CA LEU A 109 -25.19 6.56 25.57
C LEU A 109 -24.80 8.03 25.40
N TYR A 110 -24.38 8.43 24.19
CA TYR A 110 -24.06 9.82 23.88
C TYR A 110 -25.28 10.74 24.06
N ILE A 111 -26.44 10.35 23.52
CA ILE A 111 -27.70 11.08 23.65
C ILE A 111 -28.06 11.20 25.13
N ALA A 112 -28.01 10.10 25.90
CA ALA A 112 -28.34 10.12 27.33
C ALA A 112 -27.43 11.10 28.10
N ALA A 113 -26.12 11.08 27.85
CA ALA A 113 -25.18 12.01 28.46
C ALA A 113 -25.45 13.47 28.07
N SER A 114 -25.69 13.74 26.78
CA SER A 114 -26.05 15.08 26.28
C SER A 114 -27.36 15.59 26.91
N ARG A 115 -28.39 14.75 27.00
CA ARG A 115 -29.67 15.12 27.61
C ARG A 115 -29.54 15.35 29.12
N ALA A 116 -28.78 14.52 29.83
CA ALA A 116 -28.51 14.68 31.26
C ALA A 116 -27.72 15.97 31.56
N TYR A 117 -26.83 16.36 30.65
CA TYR A 117 -26.06 17.59 30.76
C TYR A 117 -26.95 18.84 30.78
N SER A 118 -27.99 18.90 29.92
CA SER A 118 -28.88 20.06 29.81
C SER A 118 -30.21 19.95 30.57
N SER A 119 -30.73 18.75 30.84
CA SER A 119 -32.04 18.53 31.48
C SER A 119 -32.23 19.34 32.76
N ARG A 120 -33.44 19.87 33.02
CA ARG A 120 -33.74 20.57 34.28
C ARG A 120 -33.74 19.66 35.51
N GLN A 121 -33.92 18.36 35.34
CA GLN A 121 -33.95 17.39 36.44
C GLN A 121 -32.55 17.01 36.94
N ILE A 122 -31.58 16.87 36.02
CA ILE A 122 -30.20 16.46 36.35
C ILE A 122 -29.25 17.67 36.28
N ARG A 123 -29.28 18.40 35.16
CA ARG A 123 -28.53 19.63 34.87
C ARG A 123 -27.04 19.55 35.25
N LEU A 124 -26.32 18.54 34.76
CA LEU A 124 -24.90 18.31 35.12
C LEU A 124 -24.01 19.53 34.86
N LYS A 125 -24.36 20.34 33.86
CA LYS A 125 -23.68 21.60 33.54
C LYS A 125 -23.60 22.59 34.70
N LYS A 126 -24.53 22.50 35.66
CA LYS A 126 -24.54 23.32 36.89
C LYS A 126 -23.24 23.18 37.69
N TYR A 127 -22.63 22.00 37.66
CA TYR A 127 -21.43 21.68 38.43
C TYR A 127 -20.19 21.79 37.55
N ALA A 128 -19.34 22.79 37.82
CA ALA A 128 -18.13 23.07 37.03
C ALA A 128 -17.29 21.82 36.68
N LEU A 129 -16.98 20.96 37.65
CA LEU A 129 -16.13 19.79 37.43
C LEU A 129 -16.90 18.61 36.80
N ALA A 130 -18.07 18.28 37.30
CA ALA A 130 -18.84 17.15 36.77
C ALA A 130 -19.32 17.42 35.33
N GLY A 131 -19.80 18.64 35.04
CA GLY A 131 -20.16 19.06 33.70
C GLY A 131 -18.95 19.04 32.74
N PHE A 132 -17.80 19.50 33.20
CA PHE A 132 -16.54 19.42 32.44
C PHE A 132 -16.16 17.97 32.11
N LEU A 133 -16.11 17.08 33.11
CA LEU A 133 -15.71 15.68 32.93
C LEU A 133 -16.65 14.95 31.95
N VAL A 134 -17.96 15.16 32.05
CA VAL A 134 -18.94 14.57 31.15
C VAL A 134 -18.70 15.01 29.71
N VAL A 135 -18.48 16.31 29.48
CA VAL A 135 -18.22 16.82 28.12
C VAL A 135 -16.91 16.27 27.58
N VAL A 136 -15.85 16.31 28.37
CA VAL A 136 -14.52 15.85 27.92
C VAL A 136 -14.48 14.36 27.61
N ILE A 137 -15.20 13.52 28.38
CA ILE A 137 -15.33 12.09 28.11
C ILE A 137 -16.18 11.84 26.87
N PHE A 138 -17.41 12.38 26.84
CA PHE A 138 -18.38 12.05 25.79
C PHE A 138 -18.10 12.73 24.45
N GLN A 139 -17.56 13.95 24.45
CA GLN A 139 -17.17 14.67 23.23
C GLN A 139 -15.71 14.41 22.83
N GLY A 140 -14.86 13.90 23.72
CA GLY A 140 -13.47 13.53 23.44
C GLY A 140 -13.31 12.05 23.08
N ALA A 141 -12.74 11.26 24.00
CA ALA A 141 -12.47 9.82 23.80
C ALA A 141 -13.68 9.03 23.27
N PHE A 142 -14.86 9.23 23.87
CA PHE A 142 -16.04 8.47 23.47
C PHE A 142 -16.52 8.81 22.06
N THR A 143 -16.43 10.07 21.64
CA THR A 143 -16.77 10.47 20.26
C THR A 143 -15.79 9.87 19.27
N TYR A 144 -14.50 9.83 19.59
CA TYR A 144 -13.51 9.13 18.77
C TYR A 144 -13.83 7.63 18.67
N TYR A 145 -14.07 6.97 19.80
CA TYR A 145 -14.45 5.55 19.86
C TYR A 145 -15.72 5.26 19.04
N MET A 146 -16.77 6.05 19.24
CA MET A 146 -18.04 5.95 18.54
C MET A 146 -17.86 6.16 17.03
N SER A 147 -17.01 7.11 16.63
CA SER A 147 -16.68 7.34 15.23
C SER A 147 -15.98 6.13 14.62
N VAL A 148 -14.98 5.55 15.29
CA VAL A 148 -14.32 4.32 14.84
C VAL A 148 -15.33 3.18 14.71
N ALA A 149 -16.20 2.97 15.70
CA ALA A 149 -17.24 1.95 15.65
C ALA A 149 -18.22 2.15 14.49
N GLY A 150 -18.51 3.40 14.13
CA GLY A 150 -19.33 3.75 12.97
C GLY A 150 -18.61 3.51 11.63
N ILE A 151 -17.31 3.81 11.56
CA ILE A 151 -16.50 3.71 10.33
C ILE A 151 -16.14 2.26 9.99
N THR A 152 -15.71 1.50 10.99
CA THR A 152 -15.24 0.11 10.83
C THR A 152 -16.38 -0.90 11.00
N GLY A 153 -17.41 -0.55 11.77
CA GLY A 153 -18.45 -1.47 12.22
C GLY A 153 -18.01 -2.39 13.37
N GLN A 154 -16.85 -2.15 13.98
CA GLN A 154 -16.25 -2.98 15.03
C GLN A 154 -15.82 -2.13 16.23
N ALA A 155 -15.71 -2.76 17.41
CA ALA A 155 -15.21 -2.09 18.60
C ALA A 155 -13.72 -1.75 18.46
N LEU A 156 -13.33 -0.58 18.95
CA LEU A 156 -11.91 -0.22 19.07
C LEU A 156 -11.26 -1.11 20.14
N THR A 157 -10.16 -1.77 19.79
CA THR A 157 -9.38 -2.59 20.73
C THR A 157 -8.62 -1.68 21.70
N LEU A 158 -8.58 -2.05 22.99
CA LEU A 158 -7.89 -1.28 24.02
C LEU A 158 -6.39 -1.64 24.05
N SER A 159 -5.68 -1.33 22.97
CA SER A 159 -4.22 -1.40 22.92
C SER A 159 -3.57 -0.16 23.52
N ARG A 160 -2.26 -0.22 23.78
CA ARG A 160 -1.49 0.91 24.30
C ARG A 160 -1.60 2.14 23.39
N GLU A 161 -1.48 1.94 22.08
CA GLU A 161 -1.58 3.03 21.10
C GLU A 161 -2.98 3.65 21.11
N ASN A 162 -4.02 2.82 21.15
CA ASN A 162 -5.41 3.28 21.17
C ASN A 162 -5.74 4.04 22.47
N ILE A 163 -5.12 3.70 23.60
CA ILE A 163 -5.26 4.49 24.83
C ILE A 163 -4.65 5.89 24.65
N TYR A 164 -3.49 6.01 24.00
CA TYR A 164 -2.88 7.32 23.75
C TYR A 164 -3.76 8.22 22.88
N VAL A 165 -4.35 7.71 21.80
CA VAL A 165 -5.23 8.53 20.95
C VAL A 165 -6.50 8.95 21.68
N LEU A 166 -7.11 8.06 22.48
CA LEU A 166 -8.28 8.38 23.28
C LEU A 166 -7.98 9.49 24.31
N LEU A 167 -6.82 9.41 24.98
CA LEU A 167 -6.36 10.46 25.88
C LEU A 167 -6.07 11.76 25.14
N GLY A 168 -5.44 11.71 23.96
CA GLY A 168 -5.21 12.88 23.13
C GLY A 168 -6.50 13.61 22.76
N CYS A 169 -7.51 12.88 22.27
CA CYS A 169 -8.84 13.43 21.95
C CYS A 169 -9.56 14.00 23.18
N THR A 170 -9.41 13.35 24.34
CA THR A 170 -9.90 13.84 25.64
C THR A 170 -9.29 15.19 25.97
N PHE A 171 -7.95 15.30 25.96
CA PHE A 171 -7.27 16.56 26.27
C PHE A 171 -7.51 17.66 25.23
N GLN A 172 -7.74 17.30 23.98
CA GLN A 172 -8.13 18.25 22.93
C GLN A 172 -9.45 18.95 23.28
N ILE A 173 -10.46 18.18 23.69
CA ILE A 173 -11.75 18.75 24.12
C ILE A 173 -11.63 19.45 25.48
N ALA A 174 -10.81 18.92 26.39
CA ALA A 174 -10.53 19.57 27.68
C ALA A 174 -9.98 20.99 27.52
N GLY A 175 -9.15 21.23 26.50
CA GLY A 175 -8.66 22.57 26.17
C GLY A 175 -9.72 23.43 25.50
N ALA A 176 -10.40 22.90 24.48
CA ALA A 176 -11.36 23.69 23.69
C ALA A 176 -12.60 24.09 24.50
N TYR A 177 -13.14 23.20 25.32
CA TYR A 177 -14.47 23.36 25.91
C TYR A 177 -14.58 24.58 26.85
N PRO A 178 -13.71 24.80 27.85
CA PRO A 178 -13.80 26.00 28.69
C PRO A 178 -13.65 27.30 27.89
N LEU A 179 -12.84 27.29 26.84
CA LEU A 179 -12.64 28.45 25.97
C LEU A 179 -13.91 28.84 25.21
N THR A 180 -14.76 27.85 24.85
CA THR A 180 -16.06 28.13 24.21
C THR A 180 -17.09 28.80 25.13
N GLN A 181 -16.88 28.79 26.45
CA GLN A 181 -17.78 29.38 27.45
C GLN A 181 -17.34 30.77 27.91
N ILE A 182 -16.17 31.23 27.46
CA ILE A 182 -15.49 32.39 28.06
C ILE A 182 -16.27 33.70 27.97
N TYR A 183 -17.15 33.83 26.97
CA TYR A 183 -17.99 35.02 26.77
C TYR A 183 -19.36 34.94 27.45
N GLN A 184 -19.73 33.78 28.02
CA GLN A 184 -21.06 33.51 28.58
C GLN A 184 -21.11 33.60 30.11
N HIS A 185 -20.01 34.00 30.76
CA HIS A 185 -19.87 34.02 32.24
C HIS A 185 -21.05 34.65 32.98
N GLN A 186 -21.51 35.82 32.53
CA GLN A 186 -22.60 36.54 33.20
C GLN A 186 -23.97 35.90 32.96
N GLN A 187 -24.21 35.40 31.75
CA GLN A 187 -25.45 34.73 31.38
C GLN A 187 -25.58 33.40 32.14
N ASP A 188 -24.54 32.56 32.11
CA ASP A 188 -24.53 31.28 32.81
C ASP A 188 -24.78 31.45 34.31
N LEU A 189 -24.18 32.48 34.92
CA LEU A 189 -24.38 32.76 36.34
C LEU A 189 -25.82 33.18 36.67
N LYS A 190 -26.45 34.02 35.82
CA LYS A 190 -27.89 34.38 35.95
C LYS A 190 -28.77 33.14 35.88
N ASP A 191 -28.35 32.15 35.10
CA ASP A 191 -29.05 30.90 34.90
C ASP A 191 -28.76 29.83 35.97
N GLY A 192 -27.99 30.20 37.01
CA GLY A 192 -27.61 29.36 38.12
C GLY A 192 -26.56 28.30 37.77
N VAL A 193 -25.79 28.51 36.69
CA VAL A 193 -24.76 27.60 36.18
C VAL A 193 -23.38 28.19 36.49
N THR A 194 -22.55 27.42 37.21
CA THR A 194 -21.16 27.80 37.46
C THR A 194 -20.24 26.95 36.59
N THR A 195 -19.81 27.50 35.45
CA THR A 195 -18.92 26.81 34.51
C THR A 195 -17.47 26.74 35.02
N LEU A 196 -16.67 25.84 34.46
CA LEU A 196 -15.24 25.77 34.76
C LEU A 196 -14.53 27.06 34.34
N SER A 197 -14.87 27.61 33.17
CA SER A 197 -14.30 28.87 32.70
C SER A 197 -14.59 30.04 33.65
N TYR A 198 -15.80 30.11 34.22
CA TYR A 198 -16.14 31.12 35.24
C TYR A 198 -15.24 30.98 36.49
N LYS A 199 -15.07 29.76 37.03
CA LYS A 199 -14.23 29.52 38.22
C LYS A 199 -12.76 29.84 38.01
N LEU A 200 -12.25 29.57 36.80
CA LEU A 200 -10.87 29.89 36.43
C LEU A 200 -10.67 31.39 36.12
N GLY A 201 -11.76 32.12 35.85
CA GLY A 201 -11.73 33.46 35.31
C GLY A 201 -11.18 33.51 33.87
N TYR A 202 -11.16 34.70 33.28
CA TYR A 202 -10.71 34.89 31.89
C TYR A 202 -9.27 34.41 31.68
N THR A 203 -8.31 34.92 32.45
CA THR A 203 -6.88 34.55 32.32
C THR A 203 -6.65 33.08 32.62
N GLY A 204 -7.25 32.56 33.71
CA GLY A 204 -7.09 31.15 34.08
C GLY A 204 -7.68 30.21 33.04
N THR A 205 -8.74 30.59 32.34
CA THR A 205 -9.30 29.80 31.23
C THR A 205 -8.27 29.61 30.11
N PHE A 206 -7.55 30.67 29.71
CA PHE A 206 -6.49 30.56 28.69
C PHE A 206 -5.31 29.72 29.18
N VAL A 207 -4.85 29.91 30.43
CA VAL A 207 -3.75 29.10 30.99
C VAL A 207 -4.14 27.63 31.04
N PHE A 208 -5.33 27.31 31.56
CA PHE A 208 -5.84 25.95 31.60
C PHE A 208 -5.92 25.33 30.21
N THR A 209 -6.44 26.10 29.24
CA THR A 209 -6.52 25.66 27.83
C THR A 209 -5.15 25.31 27.27
N ALA A 210 -4.14 26.15 27.49
CA ALA A 210 -2.77 25.90 27.03
C ALA A 210 -2.18 24.63 27.65
N VAL A 211 -2.40 24.39 28.95
CA VAL A 211 -1.94 23.18 29.66
C VAL A 211 -2.62 21.93 29.11
N MET A 212 -3.94 21.97 28.86
CA MET A 212 -4.64 20.82 28.28
C MET A 212 -4.16 20.53 26.84
N PHE A 213 -3.92 21.55 26.02
CA PHE A 213 -3.35 21.34 24.68
C PHE A 213 -1.90 20.83 24.72
N LEU A 214 -1.11 21.17 25.74
CA LEU A 214 0.20 20.54 25.95
C LEU A 214 0.07 19.03 26.17
N PHE A 215 -0.83 18.60 27.06
CA PHE A 215 -1.11 17.18 27.26
C PHE A 215 -1.66 16.50 26.00
N CYS A 216 -2.56 17.16 25.27
CA CYS A 216 -3.03 16.67 23.96
C CYS A 216 -1.86 16.37 23.01
N ASN A 217 -0.90 17.30 22.90
CA ASN A 217 0.26 17.13 22.03
C ASN A 217 1.21 16.02 22.51
N ILE A 218 1.40 15.87 23.81
CA ILE A 218 2.18 14.75 24.38
C ILE A 218 1.55 13.41 23.99
N PHE A 219 0.24 13.25 24.17
CA PHE A 219 -0.44 12.00 23.83
C PHE A 219 -0.51 11.74 22.32
N TYR A 220 -0.66 12.78 21.49
CA TYR A 220 -0.53 12.64 20.03
C TYR A 220 0.88 12.24 19.62
N TYR A 221 1.91 12.83 20.22
CA TYR A 221 3.29 12.43 19.97
C TYR A 221 3.52 10.96 20.35
N LEU A 222 3.06 10.53 21.53
CA LEU A 222 3.15 9.13 21.97
C LEU A 222 2.41 8.17 21.02
N TYR A 223 1.21 8.55 20.59
CA TYR A 223 0.41 7.76 19.65
C TYR A 223 1.12 7.57 18.29
N PHE A 224 1.59 8.66 17.67
CA PHE A 224 2.24 8.58 16.37
C PHE A 224 3.63 7.94 16.44
N SER A 225 4.37 8.16 17.53
CA SER A 225 5.68 7.53 17.74
C SER A 225 5.55 6.02 17.96
N ALA A 226 4.52 5.57 18.70
CA ALA A 226 4.28 4.14 18.91
C ALA A 226 3.88 3.38 17.63
N ARG A 227 3.53 4.10 16.55
CA ARG A 227 3.15 3.53 15.25
C ARG A 227 4.20 3.73 14.16
N ASP A 228 5.41 4.19 14.52
CA ASP A 228 6.47 4.58 13.58
C ASP A 228 6.04 5.67 12.57
N LEU A 229 5.06 6.50 12.94
CA LEU A 229 4.49 7.58 12.12
C LEU A 229 4.94 8.96 12.61
N GLY A 230 6.17 9.08 13.15
CA GLY A 230 6.67 10.32 13.75
C GLY A 230 6.58 11.55 12.83
N THR A 231 6.80 11.38 11.52
CA THR A 231 6.66 12.46 10.52
C THR A 231 5.24 13.02 10.44
N VAL A 232 4.22 12.18 10.64
CA VAL A 232 2.81 12.59 10.62
C VAL A 232 2.50 13.58 11.74
N PHE A 233 3.07 13.36 12.94
CA PHE A 233 2.91 14.29 14.05
C PHE A 233 3.41 15.70 13.69
N TYR A 234 4.57 15.82 13.04
CA TYR A 234 5.11 17.12 12.63
C TYR A 234 4.27 17.80 11.54
N ILE A 235 3.67 17.02 10.63
CA ILE A 235 2.70 17.54 9.65
C ILE A 235 1.50 18.15 10.38
N ILE A 236 0.95 17.47 11.40
CA ILE A 236 -0.15 18.01 12.21
C ILE A 236 0.24 19.34 12.85
N GLN A 237 1.45 19.44 13.41
CA GLN A 237 1.92 20.68 14.03
C GLN A 237 1.93 21.84 13.04
N LEU A 238 2.33 21.62 11.78
CA LEU A 238 2.34 22.64 10.74
C LEU A 238 0.93 23.23 10.52
N PHE A 239 -0.10 22.37 10.46
CA PHE A 239 -1.49 22.82 10.34
C PHE A 239 -2.00 23.54 11.59
N PHE A 240 -1.43 23.26 12.76
CA PHE A 240 -1.86 23.84 14.04
C PHE A 240 -1.19 25.18 14.35
N VAL A 241 -0.14 25.58 13.62
CA VAL A 241 0.52 26.89 13.80
C VAL A 241 -0.48 28.07 13.79
N PRO A 242 -1.42 28.20 12.83
CA PRO A 242 -2.38 29.31 12.84
C PRO A 242 -3.29 29.32 14.08
N ILE A 243 -3.63 28.14 14.61
CA ILE A 243 -4.43 27.97 15.82
C ILE A 243 -3.69 28.58 17.02
N VAL A 244 -2.42 28.21 17.19
CA VAL A 244 -1.57 28.66 18.30
C VAL A 244 -1.30 30.17 18.21
N VAL A 245 -1.02 30.68 17.00
CA VAL A 245 -0.78 32.11 16.77
C VAL A 245 -2.02 32.94 17.13
N TYR A 246 -3.19 32.56 16.64
CA TYR A 246 -4.42 33.30 16.96
C TYR A 246 -4.81 33.17 18.44
N PHE A 247 -4.63 32.00 19.03
CA PHE A 247 -4.86 31.78 20.47
C PHE A 247 -3.99 32.72 21.33
N GLY A 248 -2.68 32.81 21.03
CA GLY A 248 -1.76 33.71 21.72
C GLY A 248 -2.12 35.19 21.53
N TYR A 249 -2.47 35.58 20.30
CA TYR A 249 -2.94 36.94 20.01
C TYR A 249 -4.22 37.27 20.80
N TRP A 250 -5.21 36.38 20.80
CA TRP A 250 -6.47 36.60 21.52
C TRP A 250 -6.25 36.66 23.03
N PHE A 251 -5.38 35.83 23.58
CA PHE A 251 -4.99 35.90 24.99
C PHE A 251 -4.43 37.28 25.37
N LEU A 252 -3.53 37.83 24.55
CA LEU A 252 -2.98 39.18 24.77
C LEU A 252 -4.05 40.26 24.71
N LEU A 253 -5.01 40.16 23.79
CA LEU A 253 -6.15 41.08 23.72
C LEU A 253 -7.02 41.04 24.99
N VAL A 254 -7.30 39.84 25.51
CA VAL A 254 -8.11 39.67 26.72
C VAL A 254 -7.36 40.17 27.96
N ARG A 255 -6.05 39.93 28.06
CA ARG A 255 -5.22 40.49 29.14
C ARG A 255 -5.21 42.02 29.16
N ARG A 256 -5.22 42.66 27.98
CA ARG A 256 -5.30 44.11 27.87
C ARG A 256 -6.70 44.64 28.16
N ASN A 257 -7.74 43.95 27.69
CA ASN A 257 -9.13 44.33 27.91
C ASN A 257 -10.04 43.10 27.88
N VAL A 258 -10.67 42.80 29.03
CA VAL A 258 -11.56 41.64 29.21
C VAL A 258 -12.76 41.63 28.26
N ARG A 259 -13.16 42.78 27.71
CA ARG A 259 -14.23 42.86 26.68
C ARG A 259 -13.89 42.11 25.40
N ASN A 260 -12.62 41.77 25.18
CA ASN A 260 -12.20 40.92 24.06
C ASN A 260 -12.55 39.44 24.26
N ALA A 261 -12.93 39.00 25.46
CA ALA A 261 -13.50 37.69 25.72
C ALA A 261 -14.99 37.69 25.31
N ASN A 262 -15.23 37.85 24.01
CA ASN A 262 -16.55 38.02 23.42
C ASN A 262 -16.86 36.92 22.41
N PHE A 263 -18.13 36.85 22.02
CA PHE A 263 -18.63 35.91 21.03
C PHE A 263 -17.83 35.91 19.73
N ARG A 264 -17.50 37.09 19.18
CA ARG A 264 -16.83 37.22 17.87
C ARG A 264 -15.43 36.63 17.86
N ASN A 265 -14.61 36.91 18.86
CA ASN A 265 -13.28 36.32 18.96
C ASN A 265 -13.32 34.82 19.26
N THR A 266 -14.29 34.37 20.08
CA THR A 266 -14.50 32.95 20.34
C THR A 266 -14.89 32.21 19.05
N MET A 267 -15.80 32.77 18.24
CA MET A 267 -16.18 32.17 16.96
C MET A 267 -15.04 32.20 15.93
N ARG A 268 -14.23 33.26 15.89
CA ARG A 268 -13.02 33.30 15.05
C ARG A 268 -12.03 32.20 15.43
N MET A 269 -11.80 31.99 16.74
CA MET A 269 -10.98 30.88 17.24
C MET A 269 -11.50 29.54 16.74
N ASN A 270 -12.82 29.30 16.88
CA ASN A 270 -13.45 28.06 16.42
C ASN A 270 -13.33 27.85 14.90
N TRP A 271 -13.49 28.91 14.10
CA TRP A 271 -13.32 28.84 12.65
C TRP A 271 -11.89 28.51 12.23
N ILE A 272 -10.89 29.19 12.81
CA ILE A 272 -9.48 28.91 12.52
C ILE A 272 -9.15 27.47 12.91
N ALA A 273 -9.55 27.06 14.12
CA ALA A 273 -9.29 25.71 14.62
C ALA A 273 -9.96 24.64 13.74
N ALA A 274 -11.24 24.79 13.40
CA ALA A 274 -11.95 23.83 12.57
C ALA A 274 -11.39 23.76 11.15
N LEU A 275 -11.07 24.90 10.52
CA LEU A 275 -10.46 24.93 9.18
C LEU A 275 -9.11 24.20 9.17
N CYS A 276 -8.24 24.52 10.12
CA CYS A 276 -6.93 23.89 10.26
C CYS A 276 -7.04 22.38 10.51
N MET A 277 -7.86 21.97 11.48
CA MET A 277 -7.99 20.55 11.84
C MET A 277 -8.70 19.72 10.76
N ASN A 278 -9.78 20.24 10.18
CA ASN A 278 -10.49 19.55 9.10
C ASN A 278 -9.57 19.39 7.87
N SER A 279 -8.81 20.43 7.51
CA SER A 279 -7.84 20.34 6.40
C SER A 279 -6.74 19.33 6.70
N CYS A 280 -6.17 19.39 7.91
CA CYS A 280 -5.13 18.48 8.36
C CYS A 280 -5.59 17.01 8.28
N PHE A 281 -6.72 16.68 8.91
CA PHE A 281 -7.19 15.30 8.96
C PHE A 281 -7.69 14.81 7.60
N THR A 282 -8.18 15.70 6.72
CA THR A 282 -8.46 15.36 5.32
C THR A 282 -7.17 14.96 4.58
N VAL A 283 -6.09 15.72 4.75
CA VAL A 283 -4.78 15.35 4.18
C VAL A 283 -4.28 14.03 4.75
N LEU A 284 -4.47 13.77 6.05
CA LEU A 284 -4.09 12.49 6.65
C LEU A 284 -4.91 11.31 6.10
N ILE A 285 -6.19 11.49 5.77
CA ILE A 285 -6.98 10.46 5.08
C ILE A 285 -6.29 10.08 3.77
N PHE A 286 -5.85 11.05 2.97
CA PHE A 286 -5.15 10.77 1.72
C PHE A 286 -3.79 10.10 1.95
N ILE A 287 -3.01 10.54 2.94
CA ILE A 287 -1.69 9.96 3.23
C ILE A 287 -1.81 8.51 3.74
N ASN A 288 -2.72 8.26 4.69
CA ASN A 288 -2.82 6.97 5.37
C ASN A 288 -3.59 5.92 4.58
N HIS A 289 -4.49 6.33 3.69
CA HIS A 289 -5.30 5.44 2.85
C HIS A 289 -4.85 5.39 1.41
N PHE A 290 -3.62 5.82 1.10
CA PHE A 290 -3.01 5.50 -0.18
C PHE A 290 -2.52 4.04 -0.10
N PRO A 291 -3.20 3.09 -0.76
CA PRO A 291 -2.79 1.70 -0.71
C PRO A 291 -1.36 1.56 -1.23
N LEU A 292 -0.58 0.75 -0.51
CA LEU A 292 0.81 0.45 -0.82
C LEU A 292 0.90 -1.02 -1.23
N SER A 293 1.98 -1.39 -1.89
CA SER A 293 2.20 -2.77 -2.32
C SER A 293 3.50 -3.27 -1.72
N TYR A 294 3.46 -4.47 -1.15
CA TYR A 294 4.59 -5.08 -0.48
C TYR A 294 4.89 -6.44 -1.10
N ILE A 295 6.16 -6.70 -1.40
CA ILE A 295 6.62 -8.05 -1.74
C ILE A 295 6.79 -8.81 -0.43
N THR A 296 5.99 -9.86 -0.24
CA THR A 296 5.91 -10.58 1.03
C THR A 296 6.71 -11.88 1.03
N ALA A 297 6.87 -12.48 -0.14
CA ALA A 297 7.70 -13.66 -0.38
C ALA A 297 8.13 -13.74 -1.86
N ILE A 298 9.34 -14.23 -2.11
CA ILE A 298 9.82 -14.66 -3.43
C ILE A 298 10.41 -16.05 -3.27
N GLU A 299 9.91 -17.00 -4.06
CA GLU A 299 10.39 -18.37 -4.06
C GLU A 299 10.69 -18.86 -5.47
N THR A 300 11.62 -19.81 -5.56
CA THR A 300 12.23 -20.22 -6.82
C THR A 300 12.33 -21.73 -6.93
N ALA A 301 12.23 -22.25 -8.15
CA ALA A 301 12.39 -23.66 -8.47
C ALA A 301 13.04 -23.86 -9.84
N VAL A 302 13.75 -24.97 -9.98
CA VAL A 302 14.37 -25.42 -11.24
C VAL A 302 13.93 -26.85 -11.53
N PRO A 303 14.00 -27.31 -12.80
CA PRO A 303 13.81 -28.72 -13.14
C PRO A 303 14.81 -29.67 -12.47
N ASP A 304 14.56 -30.97 -12.62
CA ASP A 304 15.35 -31.99 -11.92
C ASP A 304 16.69 -32.31 -12.63
N HIS A 305 16.80 -32.04 -13.93
CA HIS A 305 18.04 -32.28 -14.68
C HIS A 305 18.95 -31.05 -14.63
N CYS A 306 20.16 -31.25 -14.11
CA CYS A 306 21.22 -30.24 -14.02
C CYS A 306 22.39 -30.66 -14.90
N PHE A 307 22.83 -29.77 -15.78
CA PHE A 307 23.91 -30.03 -16.72
C PHE A 307 25.02 -28.99 -16.55
N SER A 308 26.26 -29.46 -16.64
CA SER A 308 27.40 -28.55 -16.77
C SER A 308 27.36 -27.83 -18.12
N GLN A 309 27.92 -26.63 -18.16
CA GLN A 309 28.05 -25.89 -19.40
C GLN A 309 28.91 -26.63 -20.43
N GLN A 310 29.86 -27.45 -19.97
CA GLN A 310 30.67 -28.31 -20.83
C GLN A 310 29.85 -29.44 -21.45
N SER A 311 28.92 -30.06 -20.71
CA SER A 311 28.03 -31.11 -21.23
C SER A 311 27.15 -30.54 -22.34
N LEU A 312 26.51 -29.40 -22.09
CA LEU A 312 25.64 -28.72 -23.07
C LEU A 312 26.41 -28.27 -24.32
N ALA A 313 27.62 -27.73 -24.14
CA ALA A 313 28.49 -27.38 -25.26
C ALA A 313 28.92 -28.61 -26.05
N SER A 314 29.21 -29.73 -25.38
CA SER A 314 29.59 -31.00 -26.02
C SER A 314 28.45 -31.57 -26.85
N PHE A 315 27.23 -31.59 -26.29
CA PHE A 315 26.02 -31.96 -27.03
C PHE A 315 25.89 -31.16 -28.33
N TYR A 316 26.07 -29.83 -28.25
CA TYR A 316 25.96 -28.97 -29.42
C TYR A 316 27.10 -29.16 -30.43
N ILE A 317 28.34 -29.30 -29.95
CA ILE A 317 29.53 -29.61 -30.77
C ILE A 317 29.34 -30.91 -31.55
N ASN A 318 28.76 -31.92 -30.91
CA ASN A 318 28.56 -33.25 -31.50
C ASN A 318 27.42 -33.28 -32.54
N SER A 319 26.63 -32.21 -32.65
CA SER A 319 25.54 -32.10 -33.63
C SER A 319 25.98 -31.76 -35.07
N THR A 320 27.27 -31.44 -35.25
CA THR A 320 27.88 -31.02 -36.53
C THR A 320 29.25 -31.64 -36.71
N ASP A 321 29.73 -31.73 -37.95
CA ASP A 321 31.11 -32.07 -38.28
C ASP A 321 31.96 -30.85 -38.67
N ASP A 322 31.34 -29.68 -38.83
CA ASP A 322 32.03 -28.45 -39.21
C ASP A 322 32.96 -27.94 -38.09
N LEU A 323 34.26 -27.95 -38.37
CA LEU A 323 35.31 -27.56 -37.42
C LEU A 323 35.21 -26.09 -37.00
N ILE A 324 34.72 -25.21 -37.89
CA ILE A 324 34.57 -23.77 -37.58
C ILE A 324 33.48 -23.59 -36.52
N SER A 325 32.31 -24.19 -36.73
CA SER A 325 31.20 -24.19 -35.77
C SER A 325 31.60 -24.81 -34.44
N LYS A 326 32.29 -25.95 -34.44
CA LYS A 326 32.82 -26.57 -33.20
C LYS A 326 33.73 -25.62 -32.43
N ARG A 327 34.64 -24.93 -33.12
CA ARG A 327 35.53 -23.95 -32.50
C ARG A 327 34.76 -22.77 -31.93
N LYS A 328 33.79 -22.21 -32.66
CA LYS A 328 32.94 -21.11 -32.19
C LYS A 328 32.17 -21.49 -30.92
N ILE A 329 31.51 -22.65 -30.91
CA ILE A 329 30.75 -23.15 -29.75
C ILE A 329 31.67 -23.23 -28.51
N ARG A 330 32.87 -23.79 -28.63
CA ARG A 330 33.84 -23.86 -27.51
C ARG A 330 34.21 -22.48 -26.97
N ILE A 331 34.48 -21.52 -27.87
CA ILE A 331 34.86 -20.16 -27.49
C ILE A 331 33.71 -19.46 -26.75
N VAL A 332 32.49 -19.54 -27.29
CA VAL A 332 31.32 -18.90 -26.69
C VAL A 332 31.00 -19.54 -25.34
N ALA A 333 30.99 -20.87 -25.26
CA ALA A 333 30.74 -21.61 -24.01
C ALA A 333 31.69 -21.16 -22.89
N GLY A 334 32.99 -21.05 -23.18
CA GLY A 334 34.01 -20.60 -22.23
C GLY A 334 33.90 -19.11 -21.81
N LYS A 335 33.09 -18.30 -22.50
CA LYS A 335 32.89 -16.87 -22.19
C LYS A 335 31.53 -16.55 -21.57
N THR A 336 30.61 -17.50 -21.52
CA THR A 336 29.24 -17.29 -20.99
C THR A 336 29.21 -16.90 -19.51
N GLY A 337 30.20 -17.35 -18.72
CA GLY A 337 30.20 -17.18 -17.26
C GLY A 337 29.18 -18.08 -16.55
N ILE A 338 28.74 -19.14 -17.22
CA ILE A 338 27.77 -20.14 -16.73
C ILE A 338 28.52 -21.44 -16.44
N ASP A 339 28.32 -21.98 -15.25
CA ASP A 339 28.86 -23.29 -14.84
C ASP A 339 27.80 -24.38 -15.04
N THR A 340 26.57 -24.11 -14.64
CA THR A 340 25.46 -25.09 -14.67
C THR A 340 24.17 -24.47 -15.16
N ARG A 341 23.34 -25.29 -15.80
CA ARG A 341 21.98 -24.96 -16.25
C ARG A 341 21.04 -26.12 -15.96
N TYR A 342 19.76 -25.80 -15.82
CA TYR A 342 18.71 -26.78 -15.59
C TYR A 342 17.79 -26.88 -16.80
N SER A 343 17.26 -28.08 -17.05
CA SER A 343 16.36 -28.35 -18.18
C SER A 343 15.31 -29.40 -17.82
N VAL A 344 14.14 -29.32 -18.43
CA VAL A 344 13.16 -30.42 -18.44
C VAL A 344 13.53 -31.53 -19.43
N ILE A 345 14.49 -31.29 -20.33
CA ILE A 345 15.00 -32.28 -21.28
C ILE A 345 16.17 -33.04 -20.66
N SER A 346 16.10 -34.36 -20.74
CA SER A 346 17.11 -35.27 -20.19
C SER A 346 18.25 -35.62 -21.16
N ASP A 347 18.15 -35.22 -22.43
CA ASP A 347 18.97 -35.73 -23.52
C ASP A 347 20.42 -35.20 -23.52
N PHE A 348 20.71 -34.08 -22.86
CA PHE A 348 21.94 -33.31 -23.07
C PHE A 348 23.26 -33.97 -22.64
N ASP A 349 23.22 -35.01 -21.81
CA ASP A 349 24.39 -35.81 -21.40
C ASP A 349 24.29 -37.29 -21.79
N LYS A 350 23.24 -37.65 -22.54
CA LYS A 350 22.97 -39.02 -22.97
C LYS A 350 23.63 -39.34 -24.32
N SER A 351 23.68 -40.63 -24.64
CA SER A 351 23.97 -41.08 -26.01
C SER A 351 22.76 -40.86 -26.92
N LYS A 352 22.98 -40.66 -28.22
CA LYS A 352 21.90 -40.37 -29.19
C LYS A 352 20.86 -41.47 -29.29
N GLU A 353 21.24 -42.71 -28.97
CA GLU A 353 20.36 -43.88 -28.93
C GLU A 353 19.31 -43.77 -27.81
N GLU A 354 19.62 -43.01 -26.77
CA GLU A 354 18.79 -42.79 -25.57
C GLU A 354 18.01 -41.48 -25.60
N TYR A 355 18.15 -40.66 -26.66
CA TYR A 355 17.41 -39.40 -26.77
C TYR A 355 15.89 -39.66 -26.82
N GLU A 356 15.16 -38.90 -26.00
CA GLU A 356 13.70 -38.97 -25.90
C GLU A 356 13.03 -37.82 -26.65
N PHE A 357 13.69 -36.67 -26.72
CA PHE A 357 13.13 -35.45 -27.30
C PHE A 357 13.79 -35.10 -28.64
N PHE A 358 15.12 -35.17 -28.73
CA PHE A 358 15.84 -34.92 -29.98
C PHE A 358 15.90 -36.17 -30.87
N SER A 359 16.09 -35.97 -32.17
CA SER A 359 16.28 -37.06 -33.12
C SER A 359 17.53 -37.89 -32.76
N LYS A 360 17.42 -39.22 -32.86
CA LYS A 360 18.50 -40.19 -32.58
C LYS A 360 19.60 -40.22 -33.65
N THR A 361 19.74 -39.15 -34.41
CA THR A 361 20.79 -38.97 -35.43
C THR A 361 21.88 -38.07 -34.88
N THR A 362 23.12 -38.27 -35.35
CA THR A 362 24.23 -37.36 -34.99
C THR A 362 23.90 -35.91 -35.38
N SER A 363 23.16 -35.74 -36.48
CA SER A 363 22.77 -34.42 -36.97
C SER A 363 21.55 -33.82 -36.26
N LEU A 364 20.92 -34.49 -35.28
CA LEU A 364 19.69 -34.02 -34.61
C LEU A 364 18.54 -33.65 -35.57
N ILE A 365 18.53 -34.20 -36.79
CA ILE A 365 17.48 -33.97 -37.80
C ILE A 365 16.60 -35.23 -37.89
N PRO A 366 15.26 -35.11 -38.04
CA PRO A 366 14.50 -33.84 -38.02
C PRO A 366 14.52 -33.17 -36.64
N GLU A 367 14.43 -31.83 -36.62
CA GLU A 367 14.30 -31.07 -35.36
C GLU A 367 12.91 -31.30 -34.76
N PRO A 368 12.76 -31.26 -33.42
CA PRO A 368 11.45 -31.29 -32.79
C PRO A 368 10.57 -30.15 -33.30
N THR A 369 9.34 -30.51 -33.68
CA THR A 369 8.33 -29.57 -34.17
C THR A 369 7.84 -28.64 -33.07
N LEU A 370 7.23 -27.52 -33.44
CA LEU A 370 6.54 -26.64 -32.48
C LEU A 370 5.50 -27.42 -31.65
N THR A 371 4.80 -28.37 -32.26
CA THR A 371 3.79 -29.19 -31.58
C THR A 371 4.41 -30.06 -30.47
N GLU A 372 5.53 -30.71 -30.73
CA GLU A 372 6.24 -31.52 -29.74
C GLU A 372 6.78 -30.65 -28.59
N ARG A 373 7.32 -29.48 -28.92
CA ARG A 373 7.77 -28.48 -27.94
C ARG A 373 6.63 -28.03 -27.03
N MET A 374 5.47 -27.69 -27.58
CA MET A 374 4.31 -27.25 -26.78
C MET A 374 3.72 -28.38 -25.93
N ARG A 375 3.74 -29.64 -26.40
CA ARG A 375 3.35 -30.81 -25.59
C ARG A 375 4.29 -30.99 -24.40
N LEU A 376 5.60 -30.83 -24.61
CA LEU A 376 6.58 -30.89 -23.53
C LEU A 376 6.37 -29.73 -22.56
N TYR A 377 6.14 -28.52 -23.07
CA TYR A 377 5.83 -27.35 -22.25
C TYR A 377 4.63 -27.60 -21.33
N GLN A 378 3.48 -28.00 -21.91
CA GLN A 378 2.25 -28.27 -21.17
C GLN A 378 2.42 -29.36 -20.10
N ARG A 379 3.26 -30.37 -20.35
CA ARG A 379 3.53 -31.47 -19.40
C ARG A 379 4.30 -31.00 -18.16
N HIS A 380 5.20 -30.05 -18.31
CA HIS A 380 6.18 -29.69 -17.27
C HIS A 380 5.92 -28.36 -16.58
N VAL A 381 5.36 -27.37 -17.29
CA VAL A 381 5.21 -25.99 -16.80
C VAL A 381 4.46 -25.93 -15.47
N THR A 382 3.28 -26.55 -15.37
CA THR A 382 2.45 -26.50 -14.15
C THR A 382 3.18 -27.09 -12.95
N LYS A 383 3.85 -28.24 -13.13
CA LYS A 383 4.59 -28.90 -12.04
C LYS A 383 5.76 -28.04 -11.56
N LEU A 384 6.49 -27.41 -12.49
CA LEU A 384 7.61 -26.54 -12.14
C LEU A 384 7.14 -25.27 -11.43
N SER A 385 6.05 -24.66 -11.91
CA SER A 385 5.39 -23.54 -11.23
C SER A 385 4.95 -23.91 -9.81
N GLN A 386 4.32 -25.08 -9.62
CA GLN A 386 3.91 -25.57 -8.30
C GLN A 386 5.09 -25.73 -7.36
N LYS A 387 6.21 -26.30 -7.82
CA LYS A 387 7.44 -26.42 -7.01
C LYS A 387 7.91 -25.08 -6.45
N ALA A 388 7.78 -23.98 -7.20
CA ALA A 388 8.13 -22.64 -6.72
C ALA A 388 7.09 -22.10 -5.71
N ILE A 389 5.80 -22.30 -5.99
CA ILE A 389 4.70 -21.82 -5.15
C ILE A 389 4.66 -22.52 -3.79
N GLU A 390 4.85 -23.84 -3.76
CA GLU A 390 4.81 -24.66 -2.54
C GLU A 390 5.97 -24.34 -1.57
N ARG A 391 7.03 -23.68 -2.06
CA ARG A 391 8.12 -23.18 -1.22
C ARG A 391 7.76 -21.90 -0.48
N ILE A 392 6.69 -21.20 -0.86
CA ILE A 392 6.24 -19.99 -0.15
C ILE A 392 5.91 -20.38 1.30
N PRO A 393 6.51 -19.71 2.30
CA PRO A 393 6.28 -20.04 3.71
C PRO A 393 4.80 -20.09 4.04
N GLU A 394 4.36 -21.20 4.62
CA GLU A 394 2.98 -21.44 5.03
C GLU A 394 1.93 -21.28 3.91
N PHE A 395 2.31 -21.52 2.65
CA PHE A 395 1.42 -21.34 1.48
C PHE A 395 0.04 -21.97 1.67
N GLU A 396 -0.02 -23.19 2.20
CA GLU A 396 -1.28 -23.91 2.45
C GLU A 396 -2.25 -23.17 3.39
N LYS A 397 -1.73 -22.38 4.34
CA LYS A 397 -2.55 -21.54 5.24
C LYS A 397 -3.01 -20.27 4.55
N ILE A 398 -2.20 -19.70 3.66
CA ILE A 398 -2.48 -18.41 3.01
C ILE A 398 -3.15 -18.56 1.64
N LYS A 399 -3.20 -19.74 1.02
CA LYS A 399 -3.75 -19.91 -0.34
C LYS A 399 -5.21 -19.49 -0.46
N SER A 400 -5.98 -19.57 0.63
CA SER A 400 -7.37 -19.10 0.65
C SER A 400 -7.49 -17.57 0.68
N SER A 401 -6.42 -16.83 1.01
CA SER A 401 -6.39 -15.38 0.94
C SER A 401 -5.93 -14.86 -0.43
N VAL A 402 -5.39 -15.72 -1.32
CA VAL A 402 -5.04 -15.33 -2.69
C VAL A 402 -6.31 -14.82 -3.38
N THR A 403 -6.22 -13.60 -3.91
CA THR A 403 -7.31 -12.89 -4.59
C THR A 403 -7.09 -12.83 -6.10
N HIS A 404 -5.83 -12.74 -6.51
CA HIS A 404 -5.43 -12.61 -7.91
C HIS A 404 -4.26 -13.56 -8.22
N LEU A 405 -4.24 -14.09 -9.44
CA LEU A 405 -3.14 -14.88 -10.01
C LEU A 405 -2.68 -14.25 -11.32
N ILE A 406 -1.40 -13.92 -11.41
CA ILE A 406 -0.75 -13.42 -12.63
C ILE A 406 0.28 -14.44 -13.09
N THR A 407 0.07 -15.05 -14.25
CA THR A 407 1.07 -15.98 -14.83
C THR A 407 1.94 -15.28 -15.87
N VAL A 408 3.21 -15.67 -15.97
CA VAL A 408 4.17 -15.05 -16.88
C VAL A 408 4.95 -16.14 -17.60
N THR A 409 4.95 -16.07 -18.94
CA THR A 409 5.77 -16.96 -19.77
C THR A 409 5.98 -16.39 -21.19
N CYS A 410 7.12 -16.63 -21.81
CA CYS A 410 7.36 -16.41 -23.23
C CYS A 410 7.76 -17.68 -23.99
N THR A 411 7.77 -18.84 -23.31
CA THR A 411 8.29 -20.11 -23.85
C THR A 411 7.22 -21.14 -24.16
N GLY A 412 5.94 -20.87 -23.89
CA GLY A 412 4.86 -21.72 -24.38
C GLY A 412 3.47 -21.12 -24.16
N LEU A 413 2.50 -21.58 -24.95
CA LEU A 413 1.12 -21.13 -24.91
C LEU A 413 0.17 -22.32 -25.15
N PHE A 414 -0.88 -22.43 -24.35
CA PHE A 414 -1.96 -23.39 -24.53
C PHE A 414 -3.23 -22.86 -23.83
N ALA A 415 -4.41 -23.40 -24.20
CA ALA A 415 -5.70 -23.03 -23.61
C ALA A 415 -6.54 -24.29 -23.35
N PRO A 416 -7.12 -24.51 -22.14
CA PRO A 416 -6.98 -23.72 -20.90
C PRO A 416 -5.53 -23.54 -20.45
N GLY A 417 -5.14 -22.32 -20.08
CA GLY A 417 -3.73 -21.96 -19.87
C GLY A 417 -3.16 -22.33 -18.49
N LEU A 418 -1.90 -21.96 -18.27
CA LEU A 418 -1.17 -22.20 -17.02
C LEU A 418 -1.93 -21.65 -15.80
N ASP A 419 -2.61 -20.52 -15.96
CA ASP A 419 -3.41 -19.88 -14.93
C ASP A 419 -4.57 -20.77 -14.44
N ILE A 420 -5.27 -21.44 -15.37
CA ILE A 420 -6.33 -22.40 -15.04
C ILE A 420 -5.75 -23.69 -14.47
N GLU A 421 -4.66 -24.20 -15.05
CA GLU A 421 -3.98 -25.40 -14.57
C GLU A 421 -3.49 -25.21 -13.12
N LEU A 422 -2.92 -24.05 -12.78
CA LEU A 422 -2.52 -23.72 -11.42
C LEU A 422 -3.70 -23.57 -10.47
N MET A 423 -4.80 -22.92 -10.89
CA MET A 423 -6.02 -22.86 -10.07
C MET A 423 -6.51 -24.26 -9.67
N ARG A 424 -6.52 -25.19 -10.63
CA ARG A 424 -6.94 -26.59 -10.41
C ARG A 424 -5.94 -27.34 -9.53
N ALA A 425 -4.65 -27.25 -9.85
CA ALA A 425 -3.62 -28.02 -9.18
C ALA A 425 -3.43 -27.60 -7.70
N LEU A 426 -3.55 -26.30 -7.41
CA LEU A 426 -3.41 -25.74 -6.06
C LEU A 426 -4.74 -25.65 -5.29
N LYS A 427 -5.87 -25.96 -5.94
CA LYS A 427 -7.23 -25.82 -5.40
C LYS A 427 -7.51 -24.41 -4.87
N LEU A 428 -7.15 -23.39 -5.66
CA LEU A 428 -7.44 -21.99 -5.34
C LEU A 428 -8.96 -21.73 -5.36
N LYS A 429 -9.39 -20.65 -4.70
CA LYS A 429 -10.81 -20.23 -4.73
C LYS A 429 -11.27 -20.01 -6.18
N PRO A 430 -12.46 -20.48 -6.57
CA PRO A 430 -12.99 -20.26 -7.93
C PRO A 430 -13.12 -18.79 -8.32
N SER A 431 -13.22 -17.89 -7.34
CA SER A 431 -13.32 -16.43 -7.52
C SER A 431 -11.98 -15.71 -7.71
N VAL A 432 -10.84 -16.42 -7.68
CA VAL A 432 -9.52 -15.80 -7.94
C VAL A 432 -9.52 -15.19 -9.33
N GLN A 433 -9.24 -13.90 -9.41
CA GLN A 433 -9.12 -13.18 -10.67
C GLN A 433 -7.79 -13.53 -11.34
N ARG A 434 -7.80 -13.75 -12.65
CA ARG A 434 -6.63 -14.21 -13.40
C ARG A 434 -6.23 -13.22 -14.47
N SER A 435 -4.93 -13.06 -14.66
CA SER A 435 -4.35 -12.42 -15.84
C SER A 435 -3.05 -13.12 -16.23
N SER A 436 -2.58 -12.88 -17.45
CA SER A 436 -1.34 -13.46 -17.96
C SER A 436 -0.52 -12.43 -18.71
N VAL A 437 0.79 -12.41 -18.46
CA VAL A 437 1.78 -11.62 -19.21
C VAL A 437 2.56 -12.59 -20.08
N ASN A 438 2.12 -12.70 -21.34
CA ASN A 438 2.64 -13.67 -22.27
C ASN A 438 3.54 -13.01 -23.33
N PHE A 439 4.59 -13.72 -23.75
CA PHE A 439 5.42 -13.37 -24.92
C PHE A 439 6.17 -12.02 -24.81
N MET A 440 6.34 -11.49 -23.60
CA MET A 440 7.09 -10.24 -23.34
C MET A 440 8.60 -10.47 -23.08
N GLY A 441 9.05 -11.72 -22.96
CA GLY A 441 10.47 -12.06 -22.80
C GLY A 441 11.02 -11.81 -21.40
N CYS A 442 12.32 -11.53 -21.31
CA CYS A 442 13.08 -11.54 -20.05
C CYS A 442 12.69 -10.43 -19.06
N ASN A 443 12.03 -9.34 -19.50
CA ASN A 443 11.57 -8.25 -18.63
C ASN A 443 10.14 -8.45 -18.07
N ALA A 444 9.46 -9.52 -18.48
CA ALA A 444 8.04 -9.74 -18.21
C ALA A 444 7.69 -9.84 -16.70
N ALA A 445 8.63 -10.28 -15.87
CA ALA A 445 8.42 -10.35 -14.42
C ALA A 445 8.18 -8.97 -13.80
N ILE A 446 8.89 -7.93 -14.25
CA ILE A 446 8.71 -6.56 -13.76
C ILE A 446 7.36 -6.00 -14.22
N ILE A 447 6.96 -6.29 -15.46
CA ILE A 447 5.63 -5.92 -15.98
C ILE A 447 4.52 -6.58 -15.15
N ALA A 448 4.67 -7.86 -14.81
CA ALA A 448 3.71 -8.55 -13.96
C ALA A 448 3.65 -7.99 -12.54
N LEU A 449 4.79 -7.61 -11.95
CA LEU A 449 4.83 -6.93 -10.66
C LEU A 449 4.21 -5.53 -10.70
N LYS A 450 4.36 -4.80 -11.81
CA LYS A 450 3.67 -3.53 -12.05
C LYS A 450 2.15 -3.71 -12.10
N ASN A 451 1.67 -4.78 -12.71
CA ASN A 451 0.24 -5.12 -12.69
C ASN A 451 -0.23 -5.50 -11.28
N ALA A 452 0.58 -6.27 -10.53
CA ALA A 452 0.28 -6.62 -9.14
C ALA A 452 0.23 -5.38 -8.23
N ASP A 453 1.13 -4.41 -8.43
CA ASP A 453 1.12 -3.13 -7.72
C ASP A 453 -0.14 -2.33 -8.02
N ALA A 454 -0.56 -2.24 -9.28
CA ALA A 454 -1.82 -1.56 -9.64
C ALA A 454 -3.05 -2.23 -9.01
N ILE A 455 -3.07 -3.57 -8.92
CA ILE A 455 -4.12 -4.32 -8.22
C ILE A 455 -4.12 -4.00 -6.72
N CYS A 456 -2.97 -4.09 -6.05
CA CYS A 456 -2.86 -3.79 -4.62
C CYS A 456 -3.24 -2.34 -4.31
N LYS A 457 -2.85 -1.40 -5.20
CA LYS A 457 -3.22 0.02 -5.12
C LYS A 457 -4.68 0.32 -5.43
N SER A 458 -5.45 -0.61 -5.98
CA SER A 458 -6.87 -0.42 -6.24
C SER A 458 -7.78 -1.21 -5.29
N GLN A 459 -7.25 -2.25 -4.64
CA GLN A 459 -8.00 -3.19 -3.81
C GLN A 459 -7.28 -3.39 -2.45
N PRO A 460 -7.78 -2.79 -1.35
CA PRO A 460 -7.12 -2.81 -0.04
C PRO A 460 -6.91 -4.19 0.60
N ASP A 461 -7.61 -5.23 0.14
CA ASP A 461 -7.51 -6.62 0.58
C ASP A 461 -6.82 -7.54 -0.44
N ALA A 462 -6.24 -6.98 -1.50
CA ALA A 462 -5.57 -7.77 -2.53
C ALA A 462 -4.33 -8.48 -2.00
N ASN A 463 -4.31 -9.78 -2.26
CA ASN A 463 -3.14 -10.64 -2.15
C ASN A 463 -2.93 -11.33 -3.51
N VAL A 464 -1.87 -10.95 -4.21
CA VAL A 464 -1.60 -11.27 -5.61
C VAL A 464 -0.46 -12.29 -5.69
N LEU A 465 -0.72 -13.44 -6.29
CA LEU A 465 0.29 -14.45 -6.60
C LEU A 465 0.77 -14.23 -8.04
N VAL A 466 2.04 -13.87 -8.21
CA VAL A 466 2.70 -13.74 -9.52
C VAL A 466 3.58 -14.96 -9.75
N VAL A 467 3.44 -15.63 -10.89
CA VAL A 467 4.16 -16.87 -11.21
C VAL A 467 4.82 -16.75 -12.56
N CYS A 468 6.15 -16.70 -12.58
CA CYS A 468 6.97 -16.71 -13.80
C CYS A 468 7.51 -18.12 -14.02
N THR A 469 7.31 -18.70 -15.21
CA THR A 469 7.84 -20.03 -15.52
C THR A 469 8.23 -20.12 -16.98
N GLU A 470 9.46 -20.57 -17.22
CA GLU A 470 10.05 -20.61 -18.55
C GLU A 470 10.79 -21.92 -18.77
N LEU A 471 10.58 -22.51 -19.95
CA LEU A 471 11.23 -23.72 -20.41
C LEU A 471 11.99 -23.40 -21.69
N CYS A 472 13.05 -22.60 -21.59
CA CYS A 472 13.77 -22.09 -22.76
C CYS A 472 14.52 -23.19 -23.52
N THR A 473 15.00 -24.23 -22.84
CA THR A 473 15.80 -25.30 -23.46
C THR A 473 15.01 -26.11 -24.48
N ILE A 474 13.68 -26.15 -24.36
CA ILE A 474 12.80 -26.78 -25.36
C ILE A 474 12.82 -26.06 -26.69
N HIS A 475 13.42 -24.87 -26.80
CA HIS A 475 13.54 -24.09 -28.04
C HIS A 475 14.93 -24.16 -28.66
N PHE A 476 15.79 -25.09 -28.23
CA PHE A 476 17.09 -25.36 -28.88
C PHE A 476 16.92 -25.50 -30.40
N GLN A 477 17.72 -24.74 -31.16
CA GLN A 477 17.73 -24.76 -32.62
C GLN A 477 19.07 -25.27 -33.14
N LYS A 478 19.03 -26.17 -34.12
CA LYS A 478 20.24 -26.76 -34.72
C LYS A 478 20.81 -25.86 -35.83
N ARG A 479 21.28 -24.67 -35.47
CA ARG A 479 21.79 -23.65 -36.41
C ARG A 479 23.04 -22.97 -35.86
N TYR A 480 24.11 -22.86 -36.64
CA TYR A 480 25.43 -22.45 -36.14
C TYR A 480 25.80 -20.99 -36.43
N ASN A 481 24.82 -20.13 -36.70
CA ASN A 481 25.10 -18.69 -36.73
C ASN A 481 25.31 -18.17 -35.29
N ASP A 482 25.83 -16.95 -35.17
CA ASP A 482 26.28 -16.43 -33.87
C ASP A 482 25.13 -16.27 -32.86
N ASP A 483 23.93 -15.90 -33.31
CA ASP A 483 22.75 -15.69 -32.45
C ASP A 483 22.23 -17.02 -31.86
N TYR A 484 22.17 -18.08 -32.68
CA TYR A 484 21.78 -19.42 -32.21
C TYR A 484 22.86 -20.07 -31.34
N ILE A 485 24.14 -19.83 -31.64
CA ILE A 485 25.23 -20.29 -30.77
C ILE A 485 25.12 -19.63 -29.39
N LEU A 486 24.92 -18.31 -29.36
CA LEU A 486 24.77 -17.57 -28.12
C LEU A 486 23.54 -18.04 -27.33
N SER A 487 22.36 -18.07 -27.94
CA SER A 487 21.10 -18.44 -27.27
C SER A 487 21.12 -19.89 -26.73
N ASN A 488 21.54 -20.87 -27.53
CA ASN A 488 21.62 -22.27 -27.08
C ASN A 488 22.59 -22.49 -25.90
N LEU A 489 23.60 -21.63 -25.76
CA LEU A 489 24.58 -21.68 -24.68
C LEU A 489 24.21 -20.81 -23.47
N LEU A 490 23.15 -20.01 -23.57
CA LEU A 490 22.78 -19.02 -22.56
C LEU A 490 21.53 -19.43 -21.77
N PHE A 491 20.50 -19.89 -22.47
CA PHE A 491 19.18 -20.07 -21.88
C PHE A 491 19.02 -21.38 -21.10
N ALA A 492 18.23 -21.33 -20.04
CA ALA A 492 17.91 -22.44 -19.14
C ALA A 492 16.41 -22.43 -18.78
N ASP A 493 15.99 -23.43 -18.02
CA ASP A 493 14.62 -23.56 -17.54
C ASP A 493 14.50 -23.20 -16.05
N GLY A 494 13.39 -22.58 -15.66
CA GLY A 494 13.15 -22.24 -14.25
C GLY A 494 11.79 -21.63 -13.97
N ALA A 495 11.46 -21.54 -12.68
CA ALA A 495 10.25 -20.88 -12.19
C ALA A 495 10.52 -20.03 -10.94
N ALA A 496 9.75 -18.96 -10.82
CA ALA A 496 9.70 -18.13 -9.62
C ALA A 496 8.25 -17.76 -9.29
N ALA A 497 7.92 -17.73 -8.01
CA ALA A 497 6.63 -17.31 -7.47
C ALA A 497 6.83 -16.14 -6.51
N VAL A 498 6.00 -15.10 -6.63
CA VAL A 498 6.06 -13.89 -5.81
C VAL A 498 4.69 -13.63 -5.21
N MET A 499 4.66 -13.37 -3.91
CA MET A 499 3.48 -12.86 -3.23
C MET A 499 3.59 -11.34 -3.09
N VAL A 500 2.56 -10.62 -3.55
CA VAL A 500 2.43 -9.17 -3.41
C VAL A 500 1.13 -8.86 -2.65
N SER A 501 1.23 -8.08 -1.59
CA SER A 501 0.10 -7.76 -0.71
C SER A 501 -0.09 -6.25 -0.60
N SER A 502 -1.35 -5.83 -0.46
CA SER A 502 -1.71 -4.44 -0.11
C SER A 502 -1.36 -4.07 1.33
N GLN A 503 -1.00 -5.06 2.16
CA GLN A 503 -0.67 -4.91 3.58
C GLN A 503 0.79 -5.32 3.86
N PRO A 504 1.48 -4.63 4.78
CA PRO A 504 2.84 -4.97 5.19
C PRO A 504 2.82 -6.31 5.93
N THR A 505 3.03 -7.38 5.17
CA THR A 505 3.02 -8.76 5.62
C THR A 505 4.25 -9.42 5.01
N GLY A 506 4.97 -10.25 5.75
CA GLY A 506 6.21 -10.86 5.26
C GLY A 506 7.22 -11.10 6.37
N SER A 507 8.11 -12.07 6.13
CA SER A 507 9.11 -12.53 7.09
C SER A 507 10.52 -11.99 6.82
N TYR A 508 10.68 -11.12 5.82
CA TYR A 508 11.96 -10.44 5.58
C TYR A 508 12.34 -9.54 6.76
N ALA A 509 13.64 -9.28 6.91
CA ALA A 509 14.18 -8.46 8.01
C ALA A 509 13.58 -7.03 8.06
N ASN A 510 13.18 -6.50 6.90
CA ASN A 510 12.40 -5.27 6.78
C ASN A 510 11.20 -5.53 5.86
N GLN A 511 10.16 -4.69 5.97
CA GLN A 511 9.05 -4.75 5.01
C GLN A 511 9.55 -4.25 3.64
N ILE A 512 9.23 -4.97 2.57
CA ILE A 512 9.73 -4.66 1.22
C ILE A 512 8.63 -3.97 0.43
N LYS A 513 8.59 -2.63 0.51
CA LYS A 513 7.61 -1.82 -0.19
C LYS A 513 8.02 -1.62 -1.65
N ILE A 514 7.09 -1.82 -2.58
CA ILE A 514 7.23 -1.40 -3.97
C ILE A 514 7.03 0.12 -4.03
N ASP A 515 8.08 0.84 -4.45
CA ASP A 515 8.06 2.31 -4.49
C ASP A 515 7.60 2.81 -5.87
N ARG A 516 8.28 2.35 -6.93
CA ARG A 516 8.10 2.87 -8.29
C ARG A 516 8.48 1.85 -9.35
N PHE A 517 7.84 1.98 -10.52
CA PHE A 517 8.24 1.34 -11.77
C PHE A 517 8.51 2.39 -12.82
N ASP A 518 9.44 2.09 -13.73
CA ASP A 518 9.69 2.89 -14.92
C ASP A 518 10.00 1.99 -16.12
N SER A 519 9.63 2.44 -17.31
CA SER A 519 9.76 1.71 -18.58
C SER A 519 10.42 2.60 -19.61
N LEU A 520 11.35 2.04 -20.38
CA LEU A 520 11.98 2.69 -21.52
C LEU A 520 11.98 1.73 -22.73
N ILE A 521 11.62 2.24 -23.90
CA ILE A 521 11.74 1.53 -25.17
C ILE A 521 12.82 2.22 -25.98
N LEU A 522 13.80 1.45 -26.47
CA LEU A 522 14.81 1.95 -27.39
C LEU A 522 14.29 1.77 -28.83
N HIS A 523 14.29 2.86 -29.60
CA HIS A 523 13.84 2.82 -30.99
C HIS A 523 14.92 2.32 -31.97
N ASN A 524 16.18 2.30 -31.54
CA ASN A 524 17.26 1.60 -32.23
C ASN A 524 17.39 0.16 -31.69
N GLY A 525 17.76 -0.76 -32.57
CA GLY A 525 17.92 -2.18 -32.23
C GLY A 525 16.63 -2.95 -32.03
N TYR A 526 15.59 -2.58 -32.78
CA TYR A 526 14.27 -3.24 -32.72
C TYR A 526 14.35 -4.74 -33.03
N ASP A 527 15.13 -5.10 -34.03
CA ASP A 527 15.32 -6.49 -34.43
C ASP A 527 16.44 -7.19 -33.64
N ASP A 528 17.25 -6.46 -32.85
CA ASP A 528 18.42 -7.02 -32.15
C ASP A 528 18.05 -7.99 -31.02
N MET A 529 16.87 -7.81 -30.43
CA MET A 529 16.23 -8.77 -29.54
C MET A 529 14.78 -8.95 -29.96
N ALA A 530 14.49 -10.06 -30.64
CA ALA A 530 13.17 -10.36 -31.16
C ALA A 530 12.79 -11.81 -30.92
N TRP A 531 11.48 -12.07 -30.84
CA TRP A 531 10.91 -13.39 -30.60
C TRP A 531 9.81 -13.64 -31.63
N GLN A 532 9.98 -14.67 -32.48
CA GLN A 532 9.05 -14.98 -33.57
C GLN A 532 8.63 -16.44 -33.52
N LEU A 533 7.37 -16.75 -33.85
CA LEU A 533 6.93 -18.14 -33.98
C LEU A 533 7.36 -18.72 -35.32
N SER A 534 7.80 -19.96 -35.33
CA SER A 534 8.04 -20.77 -36.53
C SER A 534 7.50 -22.18 -36.36
N GLU A 535 7.53 -22.96 -37.44
CA GLU A 535 7.17 -24.39 -37.43
C GLU A 535 8.09 -25.24 -36.52
N THR A 536 9.31 -24.78 -36.27
CA THR A 536 10.33 -25.49 -35.48
C THR A 536 10.49 -24.96 -34.06
N GLY A 537 9.70 -23.98 -33.63
CA GLY A 537 9.74 -23.44 -32.28
C GLY A 537 9.58 -21.93 -32.21
N PHE A 538 9.94 -21.36 -31.06
CA PHE A 538 10.04 -19.91 -30.91
C PHE A 538 11.46 -19.49 -31.23
N ILE A 539 11.62 -18.72 -32.30
CA ILE A 539 12.88 -18.30 -32.85
C ILE A 539 13.32 -17.00 -32.18
N MET A 540 14.48 -17.07 -31.54
CA MET A 540 15.16 -15.89 -31.01
C MET A 540 16.00 -15.22 -32.09
N ASN A 541 15.86 -13.91 -32.20
CA ASN A 541 16.98 -13.08 -32.63
C ASN A 541 17.63 -12.47 -31.38
N LEU A 542 18.94 -12.67 -31.20
CA LEU A 542 19.71 -12.13 -30.09
C LEU A 542 21.10 -11.77 -30.57
N THR A 543 21.26 -10.54 -31.04
CA THR A 543 22.54 -10.08 -31.60
C THR A 543 23.54 -9.75 -30.50
N SER A 544 24.82 -9.80 -30.84
CA SER A 544 25.92 -9.46 -29.92
C SER A 544 26.00 -7.97 -29.56
N TYR A 545 25.19 -7.12 -30.21
CA TYR A 545 25.15 -5.66 -30.04
C TYR A 545 24.22 -5.20 -28.90
N VAL A 546 23.31 -6.07 -28.42
CA VAL A 546 22.39 -5.77 -27.30
C VAL A 546 23.11 -5.18 -26.06
N PRO A 547 24.26 -5.71 -25.59
CA PRO A 547 24.97 -5.12 -24.46
C PRO A 547 25.45 -3.69 -24.71
N ASP A 548 25.88 -3.37 -25.93
CA ASP A 548 26.36 -2.04 -26.29
C ASP A 548 25.17 -1.05 -26.31
N LEU A 549 24.03 -1.44 -26.87
CA LEU A 549 22.78 -0.67 -26.81
C LEU A 549 22.36 -0.35 -25.38
N ILE A 550 22.43 -1.34 -24.49
CA ILE A 550 22.11 -1.16 -23.06
C ILE A 550 23.10 -0.17 -22.46
N ARG A 551 24.41 -0.40 -22.61
CA ARG A 551 25.47 0.46 -22.06
C ARG A 551 25.29 1.92 -22.44
N GLU A 552 25.06 2.21 -23.72
CA GLU A 552 24.88 3.58 -24.24
C GLU A 552 23.64 4.27 -23.67
N ASN A 553 22.60 3.50 -23.31
CA ASN A 553 21.31 4.04 -22.88
C ASN A 553 21.09 4.00 -21.35
N MET A 554 21.96 3.35 -20.56
CA MET A 554 21.79 3.24 -19.10
C MET A 554 21.81 4.59 -18.39
N VAL A 555 22.85 5.41 -18.61
CA VAL A 555 22.97 6.72 -17.94
C VAL A 555 21.81 7.67 -18.34
N PRO A 556 21.46 7.82 -19.63
CA PRO A 556 20.28 8.58 -20.03
C PRO A 556 18.97 8.08 -19.39
N MET A 557 18.79 6.75 -19.32
CA MET A 557 17.63 6.14 -18.67
C MET A 557 17.57 6.49 -17.18
N LEU A 558 18.66 6.33 -16.43
CA LEU A 558 18.66 6.64 -15.00
C LEU A 558 18.35 8.12 -14.73
N LYS A 559 18.88 9.02 -15.58
CA LYS A 559 18.56 10.45 -15.51
C LYS A 559 17.08 10.72 -15.78
N SER A 560 16.47 10.06 -16.76
CA SER A 560 15.05 10.26 -17.09
C SER A 560 14.11 9.82 -15.96
N ILE A 561 14.48 8.78 -15.22
CA ILE A 561 13.72 8.30 -14.06
C ILE A 561 14.10 9.01 -12.75
N ARG A 562 15.08 9.92 -12.79
CA ARG A 562 15.63 10.67 -11.63
C ARG A 562 16.15 9.74 -10.53
N LEU A 563 16.81 8.64 -10.93
CA LEU A 563 17.48 7.74 -10.00
C LEU A 563 18.88 8.29 -9.68
N ASP A 564 19.18 8.38 -8.40
CA ASP A 564 20.54 8.62 -7.92
C ASP A 564 21.16 7.27 -7.46
N PRO A 565 22.18 6.75 -8.19
CA PRO A 565 22.83 5.49 -7.84
C PRO A 565 23.44 5.45 -6.43
N GLU A 566 23.82 6.60 -5.86
CA GLU A 566 24.41 6.66 -4.51
C GLU A 566 23.40 6.29 -3.42
N HIS A 567 22.11 6.54 -3.65
CA HIS A 567 21.02 6.19 -2.74
C HIS A 567 20.54 4.73 -2.88
N ILE A 568 21.13 3.96 -3.80
CA ILE A 568 20.76 2.56 -4.02
C ILE A 568 21.71 1.63 -3.31
N ARG A 569 21.18 0.94 -2.29
CA ARG A 569 21.94 0.01 -1.46
C ARG A 569 22.16 -1.33 -2.17
N HIS A 570 21.11 -1.87 -2.79
CA HIS A 570 21.18 -3.17 -3.45
C HIS A 570 20.69 -3.11 -4.90
N TRP A 571 21.30 -3.95 -5.73
CA TRP A 571 21.07 -3.97 -7.18
C TRP A 571 20.68 -5.40 -7.60
N ALA A 572 19.51 -5.54 -8.22
CA ALA A 572 18.98 -6.79 -8.75
C ALA A 572 18.83 -6.68 -10.27
N ILE A 573 19.92 -6.87 -11.01
CA ILE A 573 19.94 -6.72 -12.46
C ILE A 573 19.74 -8.08 -13.12
N HIS A 574 18.82 -8.15 -14.09
CA HIS A 574 18.61 -9.35 -14.90
C HIS A 574 19.92 -9.74 -15.61
N PRO A 575 20.46 -10.92 -15.35
CA PRO A 575 21.70 -11.35 -15.97
C PRO A 575 21.40 -11.97 -17.33
N GLY A 576 21.04 -11.13 -18.29
CA GLY A 576 20.73 -11.56 -19.66
C GLY A 576 21.91 -12.28 -20.33
N GLY A 577 23.12 -11.97 -19.88
CA GLY A 577 24.38 -12.65 -20.16
C GLY A 577 25.50 -11.93 -19.41
N LYS A 578 26.70 -12.52 -19.32
CA LYS A 578 27.79 -11.93 -18.52
C LYS A 578 28.11 -10.49 -18.95
N ARG A 579 28.13 -10.23 -20.26
CA ARG A 579 28.44 -8.92 -20.83
C ARG A 579 27.42 -7.85 -20.44
N ILE A 580 26.14 -8.21 -20.26
CA ILE A 580 25.10 -7.28 -19.79
C ILE A 580 25.46 -6.75 -18.40
N LEU A 581 25.91 -7.61 -17.49
CA LEU A 581 26.31 -7.22 -16.13
C LEU A 581 27.60 -6.40 -16.13
N ASP A 582 28.60 -6.84 -16.90
CA ASP A 582 29.89 -6.14 -17.03
C ASP A 582 29.66 -4.71 -17.56
N ASP A 583 28.81 -4.56 -18.57
CA ASP A 583 28.50 -3.29 -19.22
C ASP A 583 27.63 -2.39 -18.34
N PHE A 584 26.65 -2.95 -17.62
CA PHE A 584 25.84 -2.22 -16.66
C PHE A 584 26.69 -1.67 -15.51
N ALA A 585 27.60 -2.49 -14.96
CA ALA A 585 28.51 -2.05 -13.91
C ALA A 585 29.46 -0.95 -14.41
N ALA A 586 30.02 -1.11 -15.61
CA ALA A 586 30.91 -0.12 -16.20
C ALA A 586 30.21 1.21 -16.49
N ALA A 587 28.99 1.18 -17.05
CA ALA A 587 28.23 2.38 -17.39
C ALA A 587 27.87 3.25 -16.17
N LEU A 588 27.73 2.62 -15.01
CA LEU A 588 27.36 3.28 -13.75
C LEU A 588 28.51 3.39 -12.76
N GLU A 589 29.73 3.02 -13.16
CA GLU A 589 30.92 2.98 -12.32
C GLU A 589 30.69 2.21 -11.00
N LEU A 590 29.89 1.14 -11.05
CA LEU A 590 29.57 0.32 -9.90
C LEU A 590 30.67 -0.70 -9.63
N ASP A 591 31.03 -0.88 -8.36
CA ASP A 591 31.81 -2.03 -7.94
C ASP A 591 31.06 -3.32 -8.32
N ARG A 592 31.76 -4.22 -9.01
CA ARG A 592 31.23 -5.51 -9.47
C ARG A 592 30.63 -6.35 -8.34
N CYS A 593 31.11 -6.20 -7.11
CA CYS A 593 30.57 -6.86 -5.92
C CYS A 593 29.11 -6.47 -5.64
N LYS A 594 28.66 -5.27 -6.06
CA LYS A 594 27.25 -4.87 -5.94
C LYS A 594 26.32 -5.72 -6.80
N LEU A 595 26.85 -6.32 -7.89
CA LEU A 595 26.11 -7.22 -8.78
C LEU A 595 26.42 -8.70 -8.51
N ALA A 596 27.11 -9.04 -7.41
CA ALA A 596 27.47 -10.42 -7.07
C ALA A 596 26.27 -11.40 -7.10
N PRO A 597 25.07 -11.05 -6.58
CA PRO A 597 23.86 -11.87 -6.74
C PRO A 597 23.54 -12.22 -8.20
N ALA A 598 23.62 -11.25 -9.12
CA ALA A 598 23.31 -11.45 -10.53
C ALA A 598 24.33 -12.37 -11.22
N TYR A 599 25.63 -12.19 -10.92
CA TYR A 599 26.66 -13.11 -11.42
C TYR A 599 26.51 -14.52 -10.86
N ALA A 600 26.16 -14.67 -9.58
CA ALA A 600 25.95 -15.97 -8.97
C ALA A 600 24.75 -16.70 -9.59
N VAL A 601 23.64 -15.99 -9.83
CA VAL A 601 22.48 -16.58 -10.51
C VAL A 601 22.82 -17.01 -11.93
N LEU A 602 23.50 -16.15 -12.70
CA LEU A 602 23.95 -16.51 -14.06
C LEU A 602 24.83 -17.76 -14.04
N LYS A 603 25.81 -17.78 -13.13
CA LYS A 603 26.77 -18.88 -13.00
C LYS A 603 26.09 -20.21 -12.70
N ASN A 604 25.12 -20.20 -11.79
CA ASN A 604 24.53 -21.43 -11.25
C ASN A 604 23.26 -21.88 -11.98
N TYR A 605 22.61 -21.01 -12.74
CA TYR A 605 21.33 -21.32 -13.36
C TYR A 605 21.24 -20.95 -14.85
N GLY A 606 22.16 -20.13 -15.37
CA GLY A 606 22.04 -19.53 -16.70
C GLY A 606 20.93 -18.49 -16.79
N ASN A 607 20.51 -18.16 -18.02
CA ASN A 607 19.41 -17.24 -18.25
C ASN A 607 18.09 -18.01 -18.39
N MET A 608 17.22 -17.93 -17.39
CA MET A 608 15.90 -18.57 -17.39
C MET A 608 14.81 -17.67 -18.00
N SER A 609 15.15 -16.59 -18.70
CA SER A 609 14.22 -15.53 -19.13
C SER A 609 13.56 -14.83 -17.92
N SER A 610 12.23 -14.62 -17.92
CA SER A 610 11.50 -13.78 -16.95
C SER A 610 11.73 -14.12 -15.45
N PRO A 611 11.86 -15.38 -14.99
CA PRO A 611 12.13 -15.72 -13.60
C PRO A 611 13.52 -15.31 -13.12
N THR A 612 14.49 -15.12 -14.03
CA THR A 612 15.90 -14.92 -13.66
C THR A 612 16.09 -13.69 -12.78
N VAL A 613 15.39 -12.59 -13.06
CA VAL A 613 15.47 -11.39 -12.23
C VAL A 613 14.90 -11.60 -10.82
N LEU A 614 13.93 -12.51 -10.68
CA LEU A 614 13.34 -12.87 -9.38
C LEU A 614 14.27 -13.78 -8.56
N PHE A 615 15.07 -14.63 -9.21
CA PHE A 615 16.16 -15.35 -8.52
C PHE A 615 17.19 -14.38 -7.96
N VAL A 616 17.58 -13.37 -8.74
CA VAL A 616 18.51 -12.33 -8.28
C VAL A 616 17.90 -11.53 -7.12
N LEU A 617 16.64 -11.11 -7.29
CA LEU A 617 15.96 -10.32 -6.28
C LEU A 617 15.78 -11.11 -4.97
N LYS A 618 15.48 -12.41 -5.02
CA LYS A 618 15.44 -13.27 -3.84
C LYS A 618 16.77 -13.25 -3.07
N ASP A 619 17.89 -13.52 -3.75
CA ASP A 619 19.22 -13.52 -3.12
C ASP A 619 19.60 -12.14 -2.56
N VAL A 620 19.15 -11.06 -3.20
CA VAL A 620 19.31 -9.68 -2.68
C VAL A 620 18.50 -9.47 -1.41
N LEU A 621 17.21 -9.85 -1.40
CA LEU A 621 16.29 -9.60 -0.29
C LEU A 621 16.60 -10.46 0.94
N GLU A 622 17.10 -11.68 0.75
CA GLU A 622 17.54 -12.56 1.85
C GLU A 622 18.78 -12.01 2.59
N LYS A 623 19.57 -11.16 1.93
CA LYS A 623 20.74 -10.48 2.52
C LYS A 623 20.39 -9.15 3.21
N VAL A 624 19.13 -8.72 3.15
CA VAL A 624 18.67 -7.51 3.83
C VAL A 624 18.71 -7.73 5.34
N LYS A 625 19.22 -6.73 6.06
CA LYS A 625 19.32 -6.72 7.51
C LYS A 625 18.47 -5.58 8.11
N PRO A 626 18.07 -5.66 9.38
CA PRO A 626 17.27 -4.59 10.01
C PRO A 626 17.92 -3.21 9.91
N GLU A 627 19.26 -3.10 9.96
CA GLU A 627 19.96 -1.82 9.82
C GLU A 627 19.80 -1.16 8.44
N HIS A 628 19.29 -1.87 7.43
CA HIS A 628 19.06 -1.32 6.10
C HIS A 628 17.71 -0.58 5.96
N LYS A 629 16.90 -0.48 7.03
CA LYS A 629 15.64 0.28 7.02
C LYS A 629 15.85 1.72 6.48
N GLY A 630 14.95 2.16 5.60
CA GLY A 630 15.02 3.43 4.87
C GLY A 630 15.87 3.39 3.59
N SER A 631 16.65 2.32 3.36
CA SER A 631 17.44 2.15 2.14
C SER A 631 16.59 1.62 0.98
N ARG A 632 17.13 1.74 -0.25
CA ARG A 632 16.46 1.30 -1.48
C ARG A 632 17.18 0.16 -2.17
N ALA A 633 16.42 -0.62 -2.94
CA ALA A 633 16.94 -1.52 -3.96
C ALA A 633 16.43 -1.15 -5.36
N PHE A 634 17.28 -1.35 -6.36
CA PHE A 634 16.95 -1.13 -7.76
C PHE A 634 16.99 -2.44 -8.53
N THR A 635 15.96 -2.69 -9.31
CA THR A 635 15.82 -3.88 -10.16
C THR A 635 15.65 -3.43 -11.60
N ALA A 636 16.31 -4.10 -12.55
CA ALA A 636 16.13 -3.85 -13.97
C ALA A 636 16.18 -5.14 -14.79
N ALA A 637 15.37 -5.19 -15.84
CA ALA A 637 15.36 -6.28 -16.80
C ALA A 637 15.17 -5.77 -18.23
N PHE A 638 15.69 -6.52 -19.18
CA PHE A 638 15.76 -6.16 -20.60
C PHE A 638 15.00 -7.19 -21.41
N GLY A 639 14.19 -6.78 -22.38
CA GLY A 639 13.37 -7.68 -23.21
C GLY A 639 13.29 -7.21 -24.67
N PRO A 640 12.55 -7.93 -25.52
CA PRO A 640 12.40 -7.59 -26.94
C PRO A 640 11.93 -6.14 -27.15
N GLY A 641 12.45 -5.46 -28.17
CA GLY A 641 12.03 -4.10 -28.51
C GLY A 641 13.13 -3.12 -28.93
N LEU A 642 14.31 -3.01 -28.33
CA LEU A 642 14.77 -3.42 -26.99
C LEU A 642 14.02 -2.63 -25.91
N SER A 643 13.37 -3.35 -24.98
CA SER A 643 12.61 -2.79 -23.86
C SER A 643 13.37 -2.93 -22.55
N ILE A 644 13.32 -1.90 -21.71
CA ILE A 644 13.93 -1.86 -20.39
C ILE A 644 12.86 -1.55 -19.35
N GLU A 645 12.67 -2.48 -18.43
CA GLU A 645 11.73 -2.34 -17.32
C GLU A 645 12.50 -2.27 -16.01
N THR A 646 12.08 -1.38 -15.13
CA THR A 646 12.76 -1.14 -13.85
C THR A 646 11.78 -1.06 -12.71
N MET A 647 12.25 -1.43 -11.52
CA MET A 647 11.49 -1.38 -10.27
C MET A 647 12.38 -0.91 -9.14
N GLN A 648 11.86 -0.01 -8.31
CA GLN A 648 12.47 0.43 -7.07
C GLN A 648 11.70 -0.13 -5.87
N LEU A 649 12.46 -0.61 -4.89
CA LEU A 649 11.94 -1.09 -3.61
C LEU A 649 12.48 -0.22 -2.48
N LEU A 650 11.67 -0.01 -1.45
CA LEU A 650 12.03 0.65 -0.20
C LEU A 650 11.95 -0.34 0.96
N TYR A 651 12.96 -0.37 1.80
CA TYR A 651 12.96 -1.14 3.04
C TYR A 651 12.32 -0.31 4.15
N VAL A 652 11.20 -0.78 4.70
CA VAL A 652 10.37 -0.05 5.67
C VAL A 652 10.42 -0.67 7.06
#